data_AF-A0A1S2R5M3-F1
#
_entry.id   AF-A0A1S2R5M3-F1
#
_cell.length_a   1.000
_cell.length_b   1.000
_cell.length_c   1.000
_cell.angle_alpha   90.00
_cell.angle_beta   90.00
_cell.angle_gamma   90.00
#
_symmetry.space_group_name_H-M   'P 1'
#
loop_
_entity.id
_entity.type
_entity.pdbx_description
1 polymer ?
#
loop_
_entity_poly.entity_id
_entity_poly.type
_entity_poly.pdbx_seq_one_letter_code
_entity_poly.pdbx_strand_id
1 'polypeptide(L)'
;MKKVVSFVVVLLMCLSIFPQGGSGGQVFAAGKYPDVNNYIASNMFTPIKVSYQHISKFPDFNYRNGFAMVEGVVAHETANNSATIYNEIAYMSKNYQKAFVHAFVDSSHVIEIHNPNYGAWGAGSYANQRFIHVELVRVKSFPEFARSINNYANYIAYLLFEYNLGVTSAEKTGKGTLWSHNAVSKFLGGTDHGDPIAYFSQWGYIWNDFAELVTEKYNTLNTNISTNRLGLIQKEGTKIYQEIGDDATAITADSTYTNRVYYIKEQAIEDGQIYFLISNEKGNIGWAKSPNLVVMPYALISKQSKNFILKGTGAAYSKEWGQDKDAVITALSPYADQEFTANATEQIGNSIWYRGTLAGQTLWVNSSNVTTITESVTDQLGVVKNDDVKIYKNIGEAESAISAGSAYTNTVFYIKKKATANGKTYYLLSTQPSTTKGVIGWAKSTDLTTQSYVEVDKNPKMFLIKGIGSAYSKAWGGVKDSVINNLSIYKDQSFKAQLTVKIGSTIWYQGQLGGKTIWIPSNSVKTINESSTSQLGQVKSSSVKIYKLIGDSANAFNARSTYTNRVYYIKKQASFLGQTYYLLSSQPSSSKGVIGWAKSSDLSTQSYAQVNVNSKKLVVKGTGSAFNQPWGSTKDTVYKSLSIYKGRTFKTTSAWKVGNATWYYGTFGSKMVWIDKNYLK
;
A
#
# COMPACT_ATOMS: atom_id res chain seq x y z
N MET A 1 29.62 1.64 4.73
CA MET A 1 31.01 1.91 4.31
C MET A 1 31.94 1.38 5.40
N LYS A 2 32.33 0.11 5.35
CA LYS A 2 33.36 -0.46 6.24
C LYS A 2 34.73 -0.10 5.65
N LYS A 3 35.61 0.53 6.45
CA LYS A 3 36.97 0.90 6.04
C LYS A 3 37.87 -0.34 5.99
N VAL A 4 38.80 -0.32 5.04
CA VAL A 4 39.82 -1.35 4.77
C VAL A 4 40.71 -1.56 6.00
N VAL A 5 40.79 -2.79 6.49
CA VAL A 5 41.73 -3.21 7.55
C VAL A 5 42.95 -3.84 6.88
N SER A 6 44.11 -3.21 7.02
CA SER A 6 45.40 -3.76 6.61
C SER A 6 45.95 -4.63 7.75
N PHE A 7 46.14 -5.92 7.49
CA PHE A 7 46.83 -6.82 8.40
C PHE A 7 48.34 -6.55 8.34
N VAL A 8 48.94 -6.13 9.47
CA VAL A 8 50.38 -6.14 9.69
C VAL A 8 50.68 -7.38 10.54
N VAL A 9 51.40 -8.34 9.95
CA VAL A 9 51.86 -9.54 10.65
C VAL A 9 53.19 -9.20 11.33
N VAL A 10 53.27 -9.35 12.65
CA VAL A 10 54.54 -9.30 13.39
C VAL A 10 55.19 -10.69 13.27
N LEU A 11 56.36 -10.70 12.64
CA LEU A 11 57.18 -11.86 12.34
C LEU A 11 58.09 -12.19 13.55
N LEU A 12 57.90 -13.32 14.22
CA LEU A 12 58.94 -13.88 15.09
C LEU A 12 59.89 -14.74 14.24
N MET A 13 61.15 -14.30 14.13
CA MET A 13 62.22 -15.02 13.44
C MET A 13 62.68 -16.25 14.24
N CYS A 14 62.64 -17.42 13.62
CA CYS A 14 63.55 -18.52 13.94
C CYS A 14 64.31 -18.90 12.68
N LEU A 15 65.64 -18.78 12.72
CA LEU A 15 66.55 -19.23 11.67
C LEU A 15 66.51 -20.75 11.55
N SER A 16 66.31 -21.29 10.34
CA SER A 16 67.02 -22.48 9.89
C SER A 16 67.08 -22.56 8.35
N ILE A 17 68.26 -22.94 7.90
CA ILE A 17 68.84 -23.05 6.56
C ILE A 17 67.92 -23.72 5.51
N PHE A 18 67.81 -23.08 4.33
CA PHE A 18 67.17 -23.59 3.11
C PHE A 18 68.03 -24.64 2.37
N PRO A 19 67.39 -25.47 1.52
CA PRO A 19 67.84 -25.58 0.14
C PRO A 19 66.74 -25.16 -0.86
N GLN A 20 67.20 -24.58 -1.97
CA GLN A 20 66.43 -24.04 -3.08
C GLN A 20 65.71 -25.12 -3.92
N GLY A 21 64.54 -24.72 -4.46
CA GLY A 21 64.21 -24.86 -5.88
C GLY A 21 63.75 -26.22 -6.38
N GLY A 22 62.44 -26.35 -6.64
CA GLY A 22 61.88 -27.43 -7.45
C GLY A 22 60.37 -27.34 -7.60
N SER A 23 59.89 -26.64 -8.63
CA SER A 23 58.50 -26.74 -9.10
C SER A 23 58.31 -28.10 -9.80
N GLY A 24 58.18 -29.16 -9.02
CA GLY A 24 57.77 -30.49 -9.47
C GLY A 24 56.42 -30.84 -8.85
N GLY A 25 55.39 -31.05 -9.67
CA GLY A 25 54.12 -31.59 -9.19
C GLY A 25 54.36 -32.96 -8.55
N GLN A 26 54.26 -33.05 -7.22
CA GLN A 26 54.34 -34.32 -6.52
C GLN A 26 53.11 -35.16 -6.87
N VAL A 27 53.35 -36.25 -7.59
CA VAL A 27 52.34 -37.28 -7.86
C VAL A 27 52.34 -38.22 -6.66
N PHE A 28 51.29 -38.15 -5.83
CA PHE A 28 51.10 -39.08 -4.72
C PHE A 28 50.61 -40.43 -5.27
N ALA A 29 51.22 -41.52 -4.83
CA ALA A 29 50.76 -42.88 -5.16
C ALA A 29 49.32 -43.11 -4.65
N ALA A 30 48.56 -43.95 -5.35
CA ALA A 30 47.17 -44.24 -5.00
C ALA A 30 47.05 -44.77 -3.55
N GLY A 31 46.30 -44.05 -2.71
CA GLY A 31 45.81 -44.56 -1.42
C GLY A 31 46.47 -44.04 -0.15
N LYS A 32 47.46 -43.12 -0.20
CA LYS A 32 47.98 -42.45 1.01
C LYS A 32 48.39 -41.01 0.73
N TYR A 33 47.48 -40.07 1.02
CA TYR A 33 47.81 -38.65 1.04
C TYR A 33 48.60 -38.29 2.31
N PRO A 34 49.44 -37.24 2.29
CA PRO A 34 49.98 -36.65 3.50
C PRO A 34 48.89 -36.21 4.47
N ASP A 35 49.23 -36.10 5.75
CA ASP A 35 48.36 -35.40 6.70
C ASP A 35 48.16 -33.94 6.26
N VAL A 36 46.90 -33.53 6.12
CA VAL A 36 46.54 -32.26 5.48
C VAL A 36 46.96 -31.07 6.35
N ASN A 37 46.74 -31.12 7.67
CA ASN A 37 47.08 -30.02 8.57
C ASN A 37 48.60 -29.84 8.65
N ASN A 38 49.35 -30.93 8.79
CA ASN A 38 50.82 -30.90 8.75
C ASN A 38 51.34 -30.38 7.40
N TYR A 39 50.71 -30.75 6.29
CA TYR A 39 51.07 -30.23 4.98
C TYR A 39 50.80 -28.72 4.86
N ILE A 40 49.66 -28.24 5.36
CA ILE A 40 49.33 -26.80 5.41
C ILE A 40 50.37 -26.04 6.24
N ALA A 41 50.68 -26.54 7.44
CA ALA A 41 51.64 -25.91 8.34
C ALA A 41 53.06 -25.89 7.74
N SER A 42 53.52 -27.02 7.19
CA SER A 42 54.87 -27.15 6.61
C SER A 42 55.07 -26.28 5.37
N ASN A 43 54.00 -26.01 4.61
CA ASN A 43 54.06 -25.14 3.43
C ASN A 43 53.74 -23.67 3.75
N MET A 44 53.45 -23.32 5.00
CA MET A 44 53.17 -21.96 5.46
C MET A 44 52.13 -21.24 4.59
N PHE A 45 51.01 -21.90 4.30
CA PHE A 45 49.99 -21.31 3.42
C PHE A 45 49.34 -20.06 4.01
N THR A 46 49.53 -18.92 3.35
CA THR A 46 48.81 -17.68 3.68
C THR A 46 47.35 -17.78 3.24
N PRO A 47 46.37 -17.56 4.14
CA PRO A 47 44.96 -17.53 3.78
C PRO A 47 44.64 -16.41 2.77
N ILE A 48 43.76 -16.73 1.82
CA ILE A 48 43.28 -15.75 0.83
C ILE A 48 42.37 -14.71 1.49
N LYS A 49 42.49 -13.45 1.05
CA LYS A 49 41.61 -12.36 1.50
C LYS A 49 40.19 -12.55 0.98
N VAL A 50 39.22 -12.25 1.84
CA VAL A 50 37.78 -12.27 1.48
C VAL A 50 37.50 -11.18 0.44
N SER A 51 36.82 -11.57 -0.63
CA SER A 51 36.19 -10.65 -1.58
C SER A 51 34.67 -10.62 -1.33
N TYR A 52 34.06 -9.45 -1.47
CA TYR A 52 32.64 -9.24 -1.22
C TYR A 52 31.91 -8.98 -2.53
N GLN A 53 30.99 -9.86 -2.89
CA GLN A 53 30.18 -9.82 -4.11
C GLN A 53 28.70 -10.00 -3.76
N HIS A 54 28.18 -9.17 -2.84
CA HIS A 54 26.81 -9.26 -2.33
C HIS A 54 25.76 -9.12 -3.44
N ILE A 55 24.83 -10.06 -3.46
CA ILE A 55 23.80 -10.16 -4.51
C ILE A 55 22.50 -9.56 -3.99
N SER A 56 22.14 -8.38 -4.50
CA SER A 56 21.04 -7.55 -3.99
C SER A 56 19.63 -8.14 -4.08
N LYS A 57 19.43 -9.18 -4.91
CA LYS A 57 18.12 -9.85 -5.05
C LYS A 57 17.89 -10.95 -4.01
N PHE A 58 18.89 -11.31 -3.22
CA PHE A 58 18.71 -12.26 -2.14
C PHE A 58 17.87 -11.60 -1.04
N PRO A 59 16.94 -12.34 -0.41
CA PRO A 59 16.14 -11.78 0.67
C PRO A 59 17.00 -11.59 1.92
N ASP A 60 16.93 -10.40 2.51
CA ASP A 60 17.48 -10.16 3.85
C ASP A 60 16.41 -10.54 4.90
N PHE A 61 16.74 -11.50 5.76
CA PHE A 61 15.89 -11.87 6.90
C PHE A 61 16.72 -12.14 8.15
N ASN A 62 16.17 -11.81 9.32
CA ASN A 62 16.86 -12.00 10.59
C ASN A 62 17.01 -13.49 10.94
N TYR A 63 18.07 -13.81 11.68
CA TYR A 63 18.14 -15.05 12.46
C TYR A 63 17.03 -15.07 13.53
N ARG A 64 16.77 -16.24 14.13
CA ARG A 64 15.68 -16.40 15.12
C ARG A 64 15.79 -15.48 16.33
N ASN A 65 17.01 -15.10 16.71
CA ASN A 65 17.25 -14.19 17.83
C ASN A 65 17.40 -12.71 17.40
N GLY A 66 17.31 -12.43 16.10
CA GLY A 66 17.37 -11.10 15.51
C GLY A 66 18.54 -10.85 14.59
N PHE A 67 18.65 -9.61 14.12
CA PHE A 67 19.72 -9.18 13.23
C PHE A 67 21.09 -9.56 13.79
N ALA A 68 21.94 -10.17 12.97
CA ALA A 68 23.32 -10.54 13.31
C ALA A 68 23.48 -11.42 14.59
N MET A 69 22.39 -12.01 15.09
CA MET A 69 22.41 -12.91 16.24
C MET A 69 22.66 -14.35 15.78
N VAL A 70 23.85 -14.54 15.20
CA VAL A 70 24.36 -15.82 14.68
C VAL A 70 24.69 -16.78 15.82
N GLU A 71 24.40 -18.06 15.65
CA GLU A 71 24.69 -19.10 16.65
C GLU A 71 25.82 -20.06 16.21
N GLY A 72 26.32 -19.93 14.99
CA GLY A 72 27.35 -20.79 14.43
C GLY A 72 27.50 -20.67 12.92
N VAL A 73 28.35 -21.53 12.37
CA VAL A 73 28.63 -21.65 10.94
C VAL A 73 28.46 -23.11 10.52
N VAL A 74 27.75 -23.34 9.43
CA VAL A 74 27.64 -24.64 8.74
C VAL A 74 28.68 -24.70 7.63
N ALA A 75 29.51 -25.72 7.71
CA ALA A 75 30.48 -26.09 6.71
C ALA A 75 29.83 -27.05 5.70
N HIS A 76 29.78 -26.62 4.44
CA HIS A 76 29.24 -27.34 3.29
C HIS A 76 30.32 -27.74 2.27
N GLU A 77 29.94 -28.62 1.34
CA GLU A 77 30.65 -28.80 0.08
C GLU A 77 29.70 -28.87 -1.11
N THR A 78 30.13 -28.36 -2.27
CA THR A 78 29.23 -28.11 -3.42
C THR A 78 28.73 -29.36 -4.15
N ALA A 79 29.14 -30.56 -3.73
CA ALA A 79 28.82 -31.84 -4.37
C ALA A 79 29.13 -31.95 -5.89
N ASN A 80 29.90 -31.02 -6.47
CA ASN A 80 30.11 -30.92 -7.91
C ASN A 80 31.60 -30.90 -8.29
N ASN A 81 32.08 -31.99 -8.91
CA ASN A 81 33.50 -32.17 -9.23
C ASN A 81 33.99 -31.34 -10.43
N SER A 82 33.08 -30.70 -11.18
CA SER A 82 33.40 -30.04 -12.45
C SER A 82 33.23 -28.52 -12.40
N ALA A 83 32.49 -28.00 -11.43
CA ALA A 83 32.20 -26.59 -11.34
C ALA A 83 33.35 -25.79 -10.71
N THR A 84 33.56 -24.58 -11.22
CA THR A 84 34.39 -23.57 -10.55
C THR A 84 33.53 -22.80 -9.54
N ILE A 85 34.18 -22.03 -8.67
CA ILE A 85 33.50 -21.11 -7.75
C ILE A 85 32.54 -20.15 -8.48
N TYR A 86 32.92 -19.67 -9.67
CA TYR A 86 32.08 -18.77 -10.47
C TYR A 86 30.88 -19.50 -11.09
N ASN A 87 31.04 -20.76 -11.49
CA ASN A 87 29.92 -21.59 -11.95
C ASN A 87 28.90 -21.79 -10.84
N GLU A 88 29.36 -22.09 -9.62
CA GLU A 88 28.49 -22.28 -8.46
C GLU A 88 27.76 -20.99 -8.07
N ILE A 89 28.48 -19.87 -7.96
CA ILE A 89 27.88 -18.55 -7.68
C ILE A 89 26.85 -18.19 -8.77
N ALA A 90 27.16 -18.39 -10.04
CA ALA A 90 26.23 -18.08 -11.13
C ALA A 90 24.98 -18.95 -11.09
N TYR A 91 25.13 -20.26 -10.83
CA TYR A 91 24.02 -21.18 -10.70
C TYR A 91 23.15 -20.82 -9.50
N MET A 92 23.75 -20.59 -8.33
CA MET A 92 23.05 -20.21 -7.11
C MET A 92 22.33 -18.87 -7.27
N SER A 93 22.98 -17.88 -7.88
CA SER A 93 22.37 -16.61 -8.22
C SER A 93 21.11 -16.79 -9.06
N LYS A 94 21.12 -17.69 -10.04
CA LYS A 94 19.96 -17.96 -10.90
C LYS A 94 18.86 -18.72 -10.16
N ASN A 95 19.21 -19.56 -9.19
CA ASN A 95 18.30 -20.49 -8.51
C ASN A 95 18.06 -20.15 -7.02
N TYR A 96 18.35 -18.92 -6.60
CA TYR A 96 18.38 -18.50 -5.18
C TYR A 96 17.09 -18.77 -4.40
N GLN A 97 15.95 -18.82 -5.09
CA GLN A 97 14.65 -19.17 -4.51
C GLN A 97 14.59 -20.58 -3.92
N LYS A 98 15.52 -21.46 -4.32
CA LYS A 98 15.66 -22.82 -3.79
C LYS A 98 16.70 -22.87 -2.67
N ALA A 99 17.87 -22.28 -2.91
CA ALA A 99 18.97 -22.27 -1.97
C ALA A 99 19.94 -21.14 -2.30
N PHE A 100 20.51 -20.54 -1.27
CA PHE A 100 21.70 -19.70 -1.39
C PHE A 100 22.48 -19.72 -0.07
N VAL A 101 23.78 -19.48 -0.14
CA VAL A 101 24.68 -19.46 1.02
C VAL A 101 25.35 -18.09 1.18
N HIS A 102 26.15 -17.94 2.22
CA HIS A 102 26.84 -16.68 2.51
C HIS A 102 28.12 -16.53 1.71
N ALA A 103 28.89 -17.61 1.55
CA ALA A 103 30.16 -17.55 0.87
C ALA A 103 30.55 -18.88 0.23
N PHE A 104 31.46 -18.77 -0.73
CA PHE A 104 32.15 -19.90 -1.34
C PHE A 104 33.66 -19.76 -1.12
N VAL A 105 34.32 -20.90 -0.95
CA VAL A 105 35.77 -21.00 -0.79
C VAL A 105 36.33 -22.05 -1.73
N ASP A 106 37.42 -21.71 -2.41
CA ASP A 106 38.24 -22.66 -3.17
C ASP A 106 39.73 -22.49 -2.81
N SER A 107 40.62 -23.11 -3.59
CA SER A 107 42.07 -23.05 -3.34
C SER A 107 42.69 -21.65 -3.51
N SER A 108 42.01 -20.73 -4.18
CA SER A 108 42.55 -19.41 -4.59
C SER A 108 41.62 -18.23 -4.29
N HIS A 109 40.40 -18.46 -3.82
CA HIS A 109 39.39 -17.45 -3.57
C HIS A 109 38.58 -17.72 -2.30
N VAL A 110 38.17 -16.64 -1.66
CA VAL A 110 37.08 -16.59 -0.69
C VAL A 110 36.12 -15.49 -1.15
N ILE A 111 34.89 -15.86 -1.49
CA ILE A 111 33.89 -14.93 -2.06
C ILE A 111 32.62 -14.96 -1.21
N GLU A 112 32.36 -13.88 -0.47
CA GLU A 112 31.12 -13.65 0.26
C GLU A 112 30.06 -13.03 -0.65
N ILE A 113 28.97 -13.75 -0.89
CA ILE A 113 27.89 -13.37 -1.81
C ILE A 113 26.61 -12.92 -1.10
N HIS A 114 26.53 -13.09 0.21
CA HIS A 114 25.43 -12.60 1.05
C HIS A 114 25.95 -12.15 2.41
N ASN A 115 25.37 -11.06 2.94
CA ASN A 115 25.80 -10.47 4.20
C ASN A 115 25.49 -11.40 5.39
N PRO A 116 26.48 -11.88 6.16
CA PRO A 116 26.27 -12.84 7.24
C PRO A 116 25.46 -12.33 8.43
N ASN A 117 25.11 -11.03 8.46
CA ASN A 117 24.21 -10.47 9.45
C ASN A 117 22.73 -10.89 9.23
N TYR A 118 22.40 -11.41 8.05
CA TYR A 118 21.10 -11.98 7.70
C TYR A 118 21.24 -13.48 7.45
N GLY A 119 20.15 -14.23 7.55
CA GLY A 119 20.17 -15.67 7.27
C GLY A 119 20.23 -15.98 5.78
N ALA A 120 20.61 -17.22 5.45
CA ALA A 120 20.58 -17.74 4.09
C ALA A 120 19.83 -19.07 4.03
N TRP A 121 19.57 -19.58 2.83
CA TRP A 121 18.86 -20.86 2.62
C TRP A 121 19.84 -21.97 2.26
N GLY A 122 20.67 -22.40 3.22
CA GLY A 122 21.77 -23.33 2.98
C GLY A 122 21.62 -24.75 3.56
N ALA A 123 20.83 -24.95 4.63
CA ALA A 123 20.77 -26.26 5.31
C ALA A 123 19.41 -26.58 5.95
N GLY A 124 18.31 -26.25 5.26
CA GLY A 124 16.96 -26.46 5.78
C GLY A 124 16.53 -25.44 6.84
N SER A 125 15.23 -25.38 7.10
CA SER A 125 14.59 -24.28 7.84
C SER A 125 15.14 -24.05 9.26
N TYR A 126 15.51 -25.12 9.97
CA TYR A 126 16.04 -25.01 11.34
C TYR A 126 17.45 -24.41 11.40
N ALA A 127 18.33 -24.76 10.46
CA ALA A 127 19.69 -24.21 10.40
C ALA A 127 19.71 -22.80 9.78
N ASN A 128 18.89 -22.54 8.77
CA ASN A 128 18.77 -21.23 8.11
C ASN A 128 18.42 -20.10 9.09
N GLN A 129 17.72 -20.42 10.18
CA GLN A 129 17.38 -19.47 11.24
C GLN A 129 18.51 -19.22 12.26
N ARG A 130 19.64 -19.93 12.16
CA ARG A 130 20.68 -19.99 13.21
C ARG A 130 22.08 -19.72 12.71
N PHE A 131 22.43 -20.15 11.51
CA PHE A 131 23.83 -20.30 11.12
C PHE A 131 24.19 -19.59 9.83
N ILE A 132 25.45 -19.18 9.76
CA ILE A 132 26.10 -18.78 8.51
C ILE A 132 26.40 -20.06 7.71
N HIS A 133 26.38 -19.99 6.38
CA HIS A 133 26.55 -21.13 5.47
C HIS A 133 27.72 -20.85 4.53
N VAL A 134 28.74 -21.71 4.54
CA VAL A 134 29.95 -21.54 3.72
C VAL A 134 30.21 -22.81 2.90
N GLU A 135 30.26 -22.66 1.59
CA GLU A 135 30.47 -23.74 0.62
C GLU A 135 31.94 -23.93 0.28
N LEU A 136 32.45 -25.16 0.41
CA LEU A 136 33.75 -25.55 -0.11
C LEU A 136 33.60 -26.11 -1.53
N VAL A 137 34.21 -25.44 -2.51
CA VAL A 137 34.20 -25.88 -3.91
C VAL A 137 35.17 -27.05 -4.09
N ARG A 138 34.72 -28.12 -4.75
CA ARG A 138 35.56 -29.29 -4.98
C ARG A 138 36.72 -29.00 -5.95
N VAL A 139 37.91 -29.49 -5.61
CA VAL A 139 39.16 -29.36 -6.38
C VAL A 139 39.68 -30.72 -6.87
N LYS A 140 40.73 -30.72 -7.70
CA LYS A 140 41.18 -31.90 -8.46
C LYS A 140 42.53 -32.46 -8.02
N SER A 141 43.25 -31.78 -7.13
CA SER A 141 44.55 -32.21 -6.64
C SER A 141 44.71 -32.01 -5.14
N PHE A 142 45.56 -32.81 -4.51
CA PHE A 142 45.81 -32.74 -3.06
C PHE A 142 46.36 -31.36 -2.63
N PRO A 143 47.31 -30.73 -3.35
CA PRO A 143 47.78 -29.39 -2.98
C PRO A 143 46.68 -28.31 -3.07
N GLU A 144 45.77 -28.41 -4.06
CA GLU A 144 44.60 -27.53 -4.12
C GLU A 144 43.65 -27.80 -2.95
N PHE A 145 43.45 -29.06 -2.58
CA PHE A 145 42.58 -29.43 -1.46
C PHE A 145 43.12 -28.83 -0.16
N ALA A 146 44.40 -29.05 0.15
CA ALA A 146 45.04 -28.47 1.33
C ALA A 146 44.96 -26.93 1.35
N ARG A 147 45.18 -26.26 0.20
CA ARG A 147 44.99 -24.80 0.11
C ARG A 147 43.55 -24.36 0.34
N SER A 148 42.58 -25.10 -0.21
CA SER A 148 41.15 -24.81 -0.02
C SER A 148 40.74 -24.98 1.44
N ILE A 149 41.20 -26.03 2.13
CA ILE A 149 40.97 -26.25 3.56
C ILE A 149 41.62 -25.15 4.40
N ASN A 150 42.82 -24.69 4.06
CA ASN A 150 43.45 -23.55 4.73
C ASN A 150 42.60 -22.28 4.64
N ASN A 151 42.13 -21.93 3.44
CA ASN A 151 41.26 -20.77 3.21
C ASN A 151 39.92 -20.91 3.95
N TYR A 152 39.35 -22.11 3.89
CA TYR A 152 38.03 -22.43 4.42
C TYR A 152 38.00 -22.39 5.94
N ALA A 153 38.95 -23.05 6.59
CA ALA A 153 39.11 -23.01 8.03
C ALA A 153 39.39 -21.58 8.53
N ASN A 154 40.17 -20.79 7.79
CA ASN A 154 40.47 -19.40 8.16
C ASN A 154 39.24 -18.50 8.10
N TYR A 155 38.45 -18.59 7.03
CA TYR A 155 37.24 -17.78 6.89
C TYR A 155 36.17 -18.16 7.93
N ILE A 156 35.98 -19.45 8.20
CA ILE A 156 35.06 -19.91 9.25
C ILE A 156 35.54 -19.47 10.64
N ALA A 157 36.84 -19.56 10.94
CA ALA A 157 37.41 -19.04 12.18
C ALA A 157 37.16 -17.52 12.32
N TYR A 158 37.37 -16.76 11.25
CA TYR A 158 37.08 -15.32 11.22
C TYR A 158 35.60 -15.02 11.48
N LEU A 159 34.67 -15.76 10.87
CA LEU A 159 33.24 -15.58 11.12
C LEU A 159 32.86 -15.90 12.57
N LEU A 160 33.36 -17.00 13.12
CA LEU A 160 33.13 -17.32 14.54
C LEU A 160 33.64 -16.20 15.43
N PHE A 161 34.83 -15.66 15.14
CA PHE A 161 35.37 -14.51 15.86
C PHE A 161 34.52 -13.25 15.69
N GLU A 162 34.21 -12.79 14.47
CA GLU A 162 33.39 -11.58 14.21
C GLU A 162 32.04 -11.61 14.94
N TYR A 163 31.46 -12.81 15.09
CA TYR A 163 30.18 -12.99 15.75
C TYR A 163 30.28 -13.26 17.26
N ASN A 164 31.47 -13.15 17.86
CA ASN A 164 31.75 -13.44 19.27
C ASN A 164 31.31 -14.86 19.67
N LEU A 165 31.66 -15.83 18.82
CA LEU A 165 31.41 -17.25 19.00
C LEU A 165 32.76 -17.96 19.16
N GLY A 166 32.90 -18.75 20.23
CA GLY A 166 34.03 -19.68 20.34
C GLY A 166 33.92 -20.82 19.31
N VAL A 167 34.93 -21.68 19.23
CA VAL A 167 34.90 -22.87 18.37
C VAL A 167 34.45 -24.08 19.18
N THR A 168 33.28 -24.64 18.85
CA THR A 168 32.81 -25.89 19.45
C THR A 168 32.12 -26.72 18.38
N SER A 169 32.65 -27.91 18.11
CA SER A 169 32.07 -28.79 17.09
C SER A 169 30.78 -29.44 17.56
N ALA A 170 29.74 -29.36 16.73
CA ALA A 170 28.45 -29.98 16.99
C ALA A 170 28.34 -31.43 16.49
N GLU A 171 29.35 -31.96 15.79
CA GLU A 171 29.29 -33.25 15.07
C GLU A 171 28.90 -34.44 15.96
N LYS A 172 29.35 -34.43 17.22
CA LYS A 172 29.08 -35.51 18.17
C LYS A 172 27.84 -35.27 19.02
N THR A 173 27.53 -34.01 19.33
CA THR A 173 26.62 -33.64 20.43
C THR A 173 25.35 -32.93 19.97
N GLY A 174 25.30 -32.42 18.72
CA GLY A 174 24.26 -31.50 18.27
C GLY A 174 24.29 -30.15 19.00
N LYS A 175 25.41 -29.81 19.64
CA LYS A 175 25.59 -28.56 20.40
C LYS A 175 26.96 -27.96 20.09
N GLY A 176 26.96 -26.71 19.64
CA GLY A 176 28.19 -26.01 19.30
C GLY A 176 27.94 -24.89 18.30
N THR A 177 29.03 -24.34 17.79
CA THR A 177 29.07 -23.20 16.87
C THR A 177 29.66 -23.58 15.52
N LEU A 178 30.35 -24.72 15.41
CA LEU A 178 30.87 -25.27 14.15
C LEU A 178 30.12 -26.54 13.78
N TRP A 179 29.39 -26.49 12.68
CA TRP A 179 28.48 -27.55 12.22
C TRP A 179 28.88 -28.05 10.84
N SER A 180 28.80 -29.35 10.59
CA SER A 180 28.68 -29.87 9.22
C SER A 180 27.21 -29.89 8.81
N HIS A 181 26.92 -29.97 7.52
CA HIS A 181 25.55 -30.24 7.06
C HIS A 181 25.05 -31.61 7.55
N ASN A 182 25.94 -32.60 7.64
CA ASN A 182 25.65 -33.90 8.26
C ASN A 182 25.13 -33.77 9.71
N ALA A 183 25.78 -32.95 10.54
CA ALA A 183 25.34 -32.70 11.90
C ALA A 183 23.98 -31.99 11.94
N VAL A 184 23.73 -31.06 11.01
CA VAL A 184 22.42 -30.43 10.87
C VAL A 184 21.35 -31.49 10.57
N SER A 185 21.56 -32.34 9.56
CA SER A 185 20.63 -33.42 9.19
C SER A 185 20.34 -34.35 10.38
N LYS A 186 21.38 -34.73 11.12
CA LYS A 186 21.28 -35.66 12.25
C LYS A 186 20.58 -35.08 13.48
N PHE A 187 20.86 -33.83 13.83
CA PHE A 187 20.45 -33.27 15.13
C PHE A 187 19.34 -32.22 15.04
N LEU A 188 19.21 -31.53 13.92
CA LEU A 188 18.18 -30.50 13.71
C LEU A 188 17.10 -30.97 12.71
N GLY A 189 17.49 -31.75 11.70
CA GLY A 189 16.60 -32.17 10.61
C GLY A 189 16.28 -31.03 9.65
N GLY A 190 15.25 -31.23 8.81
CA GLY A 190 14.86 -30.26 7.77
C GLY A 190 15.73 -30.28 6.50
N THR A 191 16.70 -31.19 6.46
CA THR A 191 17.61 -31.54 5.36
C THR A 191 18.14 -32.96 5.63
N ASP A 192 18.60 -33.65 4.59
CA ASP A 192 19.13 -35.03 4.64
C ASP A 192 20.54 -35.17 4.06
N HIS A 193 21.22 -34.04 3.82
CA HIS A 193 22.55 -34.02 3.24
C HIS A 193 23.65 -34.44 4.25
N GLY A 194 24.74 -35.02 3.74
CA GLY A 194 25.87 -35.54 4.51
C GLY A 194 27.21 -34.80 4.32
N ASP A 195 27.23 -33.65 3.64
CA ASP A 195 28.42 -32.82 3.44
C ASP A 195 28.98 -32.24 4.77
N PRO A 196 30.31 -32.02 4.91
CA PRO A 196 31.38 -32.28 3.94
C PRO A 196 32.07 -33.66 4.10
N ILE A 197 31.46 -34.57 4.87
CA ILE A 197 32.13 -35.77 5.44
C ILE A 197 32.72 -36.67 4.35
N ALA A 198 31.92 -37.01 3.34
CA ALA A 198 32.37 -37.90 2.26
C ALA A 198 33.43 -37.26 1.38
N TYR A 199 33.37 -35.94 1.16
CA TYR A 199 34.38 -35.24 0.36
C TYR A 199 35.72 -35.16 1.09
N PHE A 200 35.73 -34.88 2.39
CA PHE A 200 36.96 -34.92 3.19
C PHE A 200 37.62 -36.30 3.17
N SER A 201 36.81 -37.37 3.30
CA SER A 201 37.33 -38.74 3.27
C SER A 201 38.02 -39.11 1.96
N GLN A 202 37.66 -38.50 0.82
CA GLN A 202 38.34 -38.74 -0.47
C GLN A 202 39.81 -38.29 -0.45
N TRP A 203 40.15 -37.34 0.42
CA TRP A 203 41.50 -36.78 0.56
C TRP A 203 42.23 -37.29 1.80
N GLY A 204 41.70 -38.32 2.47
CA GLY A 204 42.25 -38.82 3.74
C GLY A 204 42.10 -37.82 4.90
N TYR A 205 41.15 -36.89 4.82
CA TYR A 205 40.89 -35.88 5.84
C TYR A 205 39.60 -36.20 6.60
N ILE A 206 39.54 -35.85 7.89
CA ILE A 206 38.36 -36.07 8.73
C ILE A 206 37.89 -34.77 9.39
N TRP A 207 36.64 -34.78 9.83
CA TRP A 207 36.02 -33.61 10.45
C TRP A 207 36.71 -33.12 11.73
N ASN A 208 37.28 -34.03 12.54
CA ASN A 208 37.99 -33.62 13.76
C ASN A 208 39.23 -32.78 13.42
N ASP A 209 40.04 -33.22 12.45
CA ASP A 209 41.22 -32.48 11.99
C ASP A 209 40.83 -31.10 11.44
N PHE A 210 39.69 -31.00 10.75
CA PHE A 210 39.14 -29.73 10.29
C PHE A 210 38.76 -28.81 11.46
N ALA A 211 38.05 -29.33 12.46
CA ALA A 211 37.67 -28.57 13.64
C ALA A 211 38.89 -28.11 14.47
N GLU A 212 39.94 -28.94 14.53
CA GLU A 212 41.23 -28.57 15.13
C GLU A 212 41.89 -27.42 14.37
N LEU A 213 41.95 -27.49 13.04
CA LEU A 213 42.51 -26.41 12.21
C LEU A 213 41.72 -25.10 12.34
N VAL A 214 40.39 -25.16 12.40
CA VAL A 214 39.55 -23.97 12.67
C VAL A 214 39.86 -23.39 14.05
N THR A 215 40.05 -24.23 15.07
CA THR A 215 40.39 -23.81 16.43
C THR A 215 41.76 -23.16 16.49
N GLU A 216 42.77 -23.76 15.86
CA GLU A 216 44.11 -23.19 15.75
C GLU A 216 44.06 -21.81 15.10
N LYS A 217 43.41 -21.70 13.94
CA LYS A 217 43.27 -20.43 13.22
C LYS A 217 42.56 -19.39 14.06
N TYR A 218 41.46 -19.76 14.71
CA TYR A 218 40.71 -18.89 15.61
C TYR A 218 41.59 -18.31 16.72
N ASN A 219 42.42 -19.13 17.37
CA ASN A 219 43.31 -18.70 18.44
C ASN A 219 44.47 -17.80 17.94
N THR A 220 44.82 -17.89 16.66
CA THR A 220 45.84 -17.03 16.03
C THR A 220 45.31 -15.74 15.42
N LEU A 221 43.99 -15.49 15.49
CA LEU A 221 43.37 -14.23 15.04
C LEU A 221 43.75 -13.10 16.00
N ASN A 222 44.98 -12.58 15.88
CA ASN A 222 45.42 -11.41 16.61
C ASN A 222 45.04 -10.13 15.85
N THR A 223 43.74 -9.80 15.82
CA THR A 223 43.29 -8.53 15.26
C THR A 223 42.22 -7.85 16.09
N ASN A 224 42.45 -6.57 16.37
CA ASN A 224 41.41 -5.65 16.80
C ASN A 224 40.47 -5.41 15.60
N ILE A 225 39.26 -5.94 15.68
CA ILE A 225 38.23 -5.71 14.66
C ILE A 225 37.26 -4.66 15.16
N SER A 226 36.91 -3.69 14.29
CA SER A 226 35.86 -2.74 14.61
C SER A 226 34.50 -3.42 14.59
N THR A 227 33.64 -3.09 15.55
CA THR A 227 32.31 -3.70 15.67
C THR A 227 31.20 -2.66 15.59
N ASN A 228 30.01 -3.09 15.15
CA ASN A 228 28.77 -2.34 15.29
C ASN A 228 27.92 -3.03 16.36
N ARG A 229 28.40 -3.00 17.60
CA ARG A 229 27.73 -3.62 18.74
C ARG A 229 27.55 -2.62 19.88
N LEU A 230 26.51 -2.88 20.65
CA LEU A 230 26.21 -2.21 21.91
C LEU A 230 26.45 -3.20 23.04
N GLY A 231 26.95 -2.71 24.17
CA GLY A 231 27.27 -3.50 25.35
C GLY A 231 26.55 -2.98 26.59
N LEU A 232 26.11 -3.90 27.44
CA LEU A 232 25.61 -3.61 28.78
C LEU A 232 26.44 -4.39 29.81
N ILE A 233 26.96 -3.69 30.80
CA ILE A 233 27.63 -4.30 31.95
C ILE A 233 26.55 -4.88 32.87
N GLN A 234 26.59 -6.20 33.07
CA GLN A 234 25.52 -6.93 33.79
C GLN A 234 25.50 -6.68 35.29
N LYS A 235 26.67 -6.51 35.89
CA LYS A 235 26.83 -6.45 37.35
C LYS A 235 27.96 -5.52 37.75
N GLU A 236 27.77 -4.90 38.91
CA GLU A 236 28.84 -4.22 39.62
C GLU A 236 29.95 -5.23 39.96
N GLY A 237 31.19 -4.76 40.10
CA GLY A 237 32.34 -5.63 40.26
C GLY A 237 33.00 -6.08 38.95
N THR A 238 32.39 -5.79 37.79
CA THR A 238 32.98 -6.14 36.49
C THR A 238 34.29 -5.37 36.28
N LYS A 239 35.39 -6.09 36.01
CA LYS A 239 36.67 -5.47 35.67
C LYS A 239 36.63 -4.81 34.29
N ILE A 240 37.11 -3.57 34.22
CA ILE A 240 37.30 -2.80 32.99
C ILE A 240 38.79 -2.45 32.91
N TYR A 241 39.48 -3.04 31.95
CA TYR A 241 40.93 -3.02 31.78
C TYR A 241 41.34 -1.84 30.89
N GLN A 242 42.32 -1.02 31.29
CA GLN A 242 42.83 0.04 30.40
C GLN A 242 43.75 -0.55 29.33
N GLU A 243 44.54 -1.55 29.70
CA GLU A 243 45.32 -2.37 28.78
C GLU A 243 44.75 -3.80 28.76
N ILE A 244 44.58 -4.38 27.56
CA ILE A 244 43.93 -5.67 27.40
C ILE A 244 44.67 -6.75 28.20
N GLY A 245 43.94 -7.55 28.98
CA GLY A 245 44.51 -8.63 29.79
C GLY A 245 45.27 -8.20 31.05
N ASP A 246 45.62 -6.93 31.23
CA ASP A 246 46.41 -6.48 32.39
C ASP A 246 45.54 -6.13 33.60
N ASP A 247 45.47 -7.06 34.55
CA ASP A 247 44.77 -6.91 35.83
C ASP A 247 45.25 -5.71 36.67
N ALA A 248 46.49 -5.22 36.50
CA ALA A 248 47.00 -4.04 37.22
C ALA A 248 46.37 -2.73 36.73
N THR A 249 45.86 -2.71 35.50
CA THR A 249 45.19 -1.54 34.91
C THR A 249 43.68 -1.57 35.07
N ALA A 250 43.12 -2.61 35.69
CA ALA A 250 41.68 -2.81 35.78
C ALA A 250 41.03 -1.89 36.82
N ILE A 251 40.02 -1.14 36.40
CA ILE A 251 39.06 -0.50 37.31
C ILE A 251 37.85 -1.41 37.53
N THR A 252 37.16 -1.23 38.65
CA THR A 252 35.97 -2.02 38.98
C THR A 252 34.71 -1.21 38.65
N ALA A 253 33.83 -1.77 37.83
CA ALA A 253 32.54 -1.18 37.51
C ALA A 253 31.69 -1.06 38.77
N ASP A 254 31.42 0.16 39.22
CA ASP A 254 30.43 0.47 40.24
C ASP A 254 29.04 0.70 39.61
N SER A 255 28.09 1.18 40.42
CA SER A 255 26.75 1.49 39.93
C SER A 255 26.76 2.44 38.72
N THR A 256 27.71 3.36 38.57
CA THR A 256 27.75 4.32 37.45
C THR A 256 27.93 3.65 36.08
N TYR A 257 28.42 2.41 36.08
CA TYR A 257 28.68 1.61 34.89
C TYR A 257 27.57 0.62 34.53
N THR A 258 26.68 0.30 35.47
CA THR A 258 25.56 -0.63 35.25
C THR A 258 24.29 0.10 34.81
N ASN A 259 23.32 -0.64 34.25
CA ASN A 259 22.05 -0.08 33.74
C ASN A 259 22.24 1.06 32.72
N ARG A 260 23.29 0.94 31.90
CA ARG A 260 23.67 1.89 30.86
C ARG A 260 24.24 1.16 29.64
N VAL A 261 23.93 1.66 28.45
CA VAL A 261 24.44 1.12 27.18
C VAL A 261 25.74 1.79 26.75
N TYR A 262 26.69 0.98 26.29
CA TYR A 262 27.98 1.39 25.75
C TYR A 262 28.09 1.01 24.27
N TYR A 263 28.88 1.78 23.52
CA TYR A 263 29.32 1.33 22.20
C TYR A 263 30.47 0.35 22.38
N ILE A 264 30.50 -0.72 21.60
CA ILE A 264 31.66 -1.60 21.50
C ILE A 264 32.40 -1.21 20.24
N LYS A 265 33.54 -0.53 20.39
CA LYS A 265 34.32 -0.01 19.26
C LYS A 265 35.14 -1.10 18.60
N GLU A 266 35.74 -1.95 19.43
CA GLU A 266 36.68 -2.99 19.01
C GLU A 266 36.44 -4.29 19.77
N GLN A 267 36.83 -5.39 19.14
CA GLN A 267 36.91 -6.72 19.72
C GLN A 267 38.30 -7.30 19.48
N ALA A 268 38.86 -7.97 20.48
CA ALA A 268 40.18 -8.60 20.43
C ALA A 268 40.20 -9.93 21.22
N ILE A 269 41.18 -10.79 20.96
CA ILE A 269 41.45 -12.01 21.73
C ILE A 269 42.76 -11.82 22.50
N GLU A 270 42.74 -12.14 23.79
CA GLU A 270 43.93 -12.26 24.63
C GLU A 270 43.81 -13.57 25.43
N ASP A 271 44.80 -14.45 25.35
CA ASP A 271 44.80 -15.78 26.00
C ASP A 271 43.52 -16.61 25.77
N GLY A 272 42.97 -16.57 24.53
CA GLY A 272 41.74 -17.26 24.17
C GLY A 272 40.45 -16.64 24.72
N GLN A 273 40.54 -15.54 25.47
CA GLN A 273 39.41 -14.77 25.97
C GLN A 273 39.13 -13.58 25.05
N ILE A 274 37.88 -13.42 24.63
CA ILE A 274 37.44 -12.24 23.87
C ILE A 274 37.25 -11.05 24.81
N TYR A 275 37.78 -9.90 24.43
CA TYR A 275 37.56 -8.61 25.08
C TYR A 275 36.88 -7.63 24.14
N PHE A 276 36.07 -6.74 24.70
CA PHE A 276 35.38 -5.66 24.01
C PHE A 276 35.83 -4.31 24.55
N LEU A 277 36.27 -3.42 23.65
CA LEU A 277 36.56 -2.04 23.98
C LEU A 277 35.25 -1.26 24.07
N ILE A 278 34.81 -0.99 25.29
CA ILE A 278 33.60 -0.21 25.56
C ILE A 278 33.90 1.29 25.53
N SER A 279 32.96 2.05 24.98
CA SER A 279 33.06 3.51 24.82
C SER A 279 31.72 4.18 25.07
N ASN A 280 31.77 5.48 25.40
CA ASN A 280 30.62 6.36 25.44
C ASN A 280 30.89 7.60 24.56
N GLU A 281 30.06 8.64 24.70
CA GLU A 281 30.17 9.86 23.91
C GLU A 281 31.43 10.69 24.24
N LYS A 282 32.04 10.46 25.41
CA LYS A 282 33.28 11.11 25.85
C LYS A 282 34.54 10.40 25.38
N GLY A 283 34.42 9.18 24.84
CA GLY A 283 35.55 8.39 24.34
C GLY A 283 35.56 6.96 24.86
N ASN A 284 36.72 6.32 24.72
CA ASN A 284 36.97 4.97 25.19
C ASN A 284 37.00 4.92 26.72
N ILE A 285 36.44 3.85 27.28
CA ILE A 285 36.39 3.61 28.73
C ILE A 285 37.40 2.53 29.12
N GLY A 286 37.51 1.47 28.31
CA GLY A 286 38.43 0.36 28.53
C GLY A 286 37.88 -0.95 27.97
N TRP A 287 38.63 -2.03 28.14
CA TRP A 287 38.31 -3.37 27.69
C TRP A 287 37.53 -4.13 28.76
N ALA A 288 36.52 -4.89 28.38
CA ALA A 288 35.80 -5.80 29.26
C ALA A 288 35.68 -7.18 28.62
N LYS A 289 35.79 -8.24 29.43
CA LYS A 289 35.64 -9.61 28.96
C LYS A 289 34.23 -9.82 28.40
N SER A 290 34.11 -10.41 27.21
CA SER A 290 32.81 -10.60 26.55
C SER A 290 31.75 -11.32 27.40
N PRO A 291 32.06 -12.32 28.25
CA PRO A 291 31.08 -13.00 29.09
C PRO A 291 30.47 -12.11 30.18
N ASN A 292 31.09 -10.97 30.50
CA ASN A 292 30.59 -10.02 31.50
C ASN A 292 29.66 -8.95 30.89
N LEU A 293 29.46 -9.00 29.57
CA LEU A 293 28.64 -8.04 28.83
C LEU A 293 27.44 -8.75 28.18
N VAL A 294 26.27 -8.11 28.24
CA VAL A 294 25.21 -8.40 27.26
C VAL A 294 25.50 -7.57 26.03
N VAL A 295 25.54 -8.22 24.87
CA VAL A 295 25.94 -7.58 23.63
C VAL A 295 24.83 -7.67 22.60
N MET A 296 24.51 -6.54 21.97
CA MET A 296 23.52 -6.46 20.90
C MET A 296 24.15 -5.85 19.65
N PRO A 297 24.05 -6.50 18.48
CA PRO A 297 24.44 -5.90 17.23
C PRO A 297 23.44 -4.82 16.82
N TYR A 298 23.93 -3.79 16.12
CA TYR A 298 23.09 -2.75 15.56
C TYR A 298 23.45 -2.42 14.12
N ALA A 299 22.47 -1.93 13.37
CA ALA A 299 22.66 -1.45 12.01
C ALA A 299 21.83 -0.21 11.71
N LEU A 300 22.45 0.71 10.98
CA LEU A 300 21.75 1.85 10.39
C LEU A 300 20.91 1.39 9.21
N ILE A 301 19.58 1.52 9.34
CA ILE A 301 18.63 1.16 8.30
C ILE A 301 18.36 2.35 7.37
N SER A 302 18.17 3.54 7.94
CA SER A 302 17.85 4.73 7.15
C SER A 302 18.23 6.02 7.87
N LYS A 303 18.58 7.05 7.10
CA LYS A 303 18.69 8.46 7.55
C LYS A 303 17.57 9.34 6.99
N GLN A 304 16.57 8.74 6.35
CA GLN A 304 15.44 9.49 5.80
C GLN A 304 14.50 9.90 6.94
N SER A 305 13.98 11.12 6.82
CA SER A 305 13.00 11.63 7.79
C SER A 305 11.69 10.86 7.69
N LYS A 306 11.10 10.51 8.84
CA LYS A 306 9.79 9.87 8.92
C LYS A 306 9.01 10.38 10.13
N ASN A 307 7.75 10.73 9.90
CA ASN A 307 6.88 11.25 10.93
C ASN A 307 6.08 10.12 11.57
N PHE A 308 5.96 10.20 12.89
CA PHE A 308 5.22 9.28 13.73
C PHE A 308 4.35 10.04 14.73
N ILE A 309 3.42 9.35 15.35
CA ILE A 309 2.69 9.81 16.52
C ILE A 309 3.12 8.98 17.73
N LEU A 310 3.44 9.65 18.83
CA LEU A 310 3.79 9.01 20.10
C LEU A 310 2.55 8.38 20.73
N LYS A 311 2.67 7.11 21.15
CA LYS A 311 1.58 6.41 21.85
C LYS A 311 1.40 6.88 23.30
N GLY A 312 2.43 7.50 23.87
CA GLY A 312 2.47 7.86 25.29
C GLY A 312 2.93 6.71 26.21
N THR A 313 3.48 5.64 25.64
CA THR A 313 4.00 4.48 26.37
C THR A 313 5.53 4.48 26.37
N GLY A 314 6.14 3.90 27.41
CA GLY A 314 7.59 3.74 27.50
C GLY A 314 8.34 5.04 27.76
N ALA A 315 9.62 5.03 27.40
CA ALA A 315 10.58 6.10 27.65
C ALA A 315 11.37 6.44 26.37
N ALA A 316 12.15 7.51 26.46
CA ALA A 316 13.01 8.01 25.40
C ALA A 316 14.44 8.14 25.94
N TYR A 317 15.42 7.75 25.14
CA TYR A 317 16.78 7.48 25.63
C TYR A 317 17.84 8.27 24.87
N SER A 318 18.97 8.56 25.50
CA SER A 318 20.12 9.18 24.85
C SER A 318 20.77 8.26 23.81
N LYS A 319 20.54 6.95 23.94
CA LYS A 319 21.06 5.91 23.05
C LYS A 319 20.00 4.87 22.72
N GLU A 320 20.11 4.29 21.53
CA GLU A 320 19.35 3.11 21.12
C GLU A 320 19.61 1.94 22.09
N TRP A 321 18.59 1.10 22.30
CA TRP A 321 18.61 0.02 23.32
C TRP A 321 18.82 0.49 24.77
N GLY A 322 18.66 1.81 24.99
CA GLY A 322 18.91 2.48 26.26
C GLY A 322 18.23 1.83 27.47
N GLN A 323 18.94 1.89 28.58
CA GLN A 323 18.48 1.40 29.89
C GLN A 323 18.07 2.58 30.78
N ASP A 324 17.74 2.31 32.04
CA ASP A 324 17.24 3.33 32.98
C ASP A 324 18.18 4.54 33.12
N LYS A 325 19.51 4.36 33.10
CA LYS A 325 20.47 5.48 33.18
C LYS A 325 20.73 6.17 31.84
N ASP A 326 20.15 5.67 30.77
CA ASP A 326 20.15 6.32 29.45
C ASP A 326 18.85 7.09 29.20
N ALA A 327 17.85 6.96 30.09
CA ALA A 327 16.58 7.65 29.93
C ALA A 327 16.76 9.16 30.01
N VAL A 328 16.39 9.85 28.93
CA VAL A 328 16.31 11.32 28.83
C VAL A 328 14.90 11.78 29.19
N ILE A 329 13.90 11.01 28.79
CA ILE A 329 12.50 11.17 29.17
C ILE A 329 12.05 9.83 29.75
N THR A 330 11.80 9.80 31.06
CA THR A 330 11.46 8.58 31.80
C THR A 330 10.04 8.07 31.52
N ALA A 331 9.14 8.94 31.08
CA ALA A 331 7.78 8.57 30.67
C ALA A 331 7.31 9.42 29.49
N LEU A 332 6.88 8.75 28.41
CA LEU A 332 6.35 9.40 27.21
C LEU A 332 4.88 9.82 27.34
N SER A 333 4.20 9.50 28.45
CA SER A 333 2.78 9.81 28.66
C SER A 333 2.41 11.30 28.51
N PRO A 334 3.23 12.29 28.91
CA PRO A 334 2.93 13.71 28.68
C PRO A 334 2.97 14.11 27.20
N TYR A 335 3.64 13.30 26.37
CA TYR A 335 3.81 13.51 24.94
C TYR A 335 2.86 12.63 24.11
N ALA A 336 1.86 12.02 24.74
CA ALA A 336 0.89 11.17 24.05
C ALA A 336 0.17 11.94 22.93
N ASP A 337 -0.05 11.26 21.82
CA ASP A 337 -0.61 11.79 20.59
C ASP A 337 0.22 12.90 19.92
N GLN A 338 1.39 13.29 20.43
CA GLN A 338 2.23 14.29 19.77
C GLN A 338 3.00 13.70 18.58
N GLU A 339 3.27 14.54 17.58
CA GLU A 339 4.12 14.16 16.46
C GLU A 339 5.59 14.01 16.87
N PHE A 340 6.22 12.95 16.38
CA PHE A 340 7.65 12.69 16.53
C PHE A 340 8.27 12.46 15.16
N THR A 341 9.12 13.39 14.75
CA THR A 341 9.84 13.32 13.48
C THR A 341 11.18 12.63 13.69
N ALA A 342 11.29 11.40 13.21
CA ALA A 342 12.52 10.64 13.24
C ALA A 342 13.43 11.03 12.07
N ASN A 343 14.72 11.22 12.31
CA ASN A 343 15.76 11.51 11.32
C ASN A 343 16.77 10.36 11.13
N ALA A 344 16.66 9.29 11.92
CA ALA A 344 17.35 8.04 11.68
C ALA A 344 16.54 6.84 12.18
N THR A 345 16.74 5.70 11.53
CA THR A 345 16.17 4.41 11.89
C THR A 345 17.30 3.41 12.04
N GLU A 346 17.35 2.74 13.18
CA GLU A 346 18.32 1.70 13.46
C GLU A 346 17.63 0.41 13.90
N GLN A 347 18.24 -0.72 13.55
CA GLN A 347 17.83 -2.03 13.99
C GLN A 347 18.80 -2.53 15.03
N ILE A 348 18.30 -2.89 16.20
CA ILE A 348 19.06 -3.43 17.32
C ILE A 348 18.45 -4.80 17.64
N GLY A 349 19.14 -5.88 17.26
CA GLY A 349 18.58 -7.23 17.27
C GLY A 349 17.24 -7.31 16.52
N ASN A 350 16.15 -7.57 17.26
CA ASN A 350 14.77 -7.64 16.74
C ASN A 350 13.99 -6.32 16.86
N SER A 351 14.55 -5.29 17.49
CA SER A 351 13.85 -4.03 17.72
C SER A 351 14.27 -2.97 16.72
N ILE A 352 13.30 -2.20 16.24
CA ILE A 352 13.55 -0.96 15.50
C ILE A 352 13.52 0.22 16.47
N TRP A 353 14.46 1.13 16.29
CA TRP A 353 14.62 2.35 17.07
C TRP A 353 14.68 3.56 16.14
N TYR A 354 14.08 4.65 16.59
CA TYR A 354 13.97 5.89 15.83
C TYR A 354 14.65 7.02 16.60
N ARG A 355 15.60 7.71 15.96
CA ARG A 355 16.20 8.91 16.51
C ARG A 355 15.46 10.13 16.01
N GLY A 356 15.14 11.06 16.90
CA GLY A 356 14.50 12.32 16.54
C GLY A 356 14.70 13.36 17.63
N THR A 357 13.97 14.47 17.52
CA THR A 357 13.98 15.54 18.52
C THR A 357 12.63 15.60 19.22
N LEU A 358 12.65 15.64 20.56
CA LEU A 358 11.46 15.80 21.40
C LEU A 358 11.85 16.67 22.61
N ALA A 359 11.01 17.65 22.95
CA ALA A 359 11.30 18.62 24.02
C ALA A 359 12.68 19.30 23.89
N GLY A 360 13.10 19.61 22.65
CA GLY A 360 14.40 20.23 22.36
C GLY A 360 15.62 19.30 22.48
N GLN A 361 15.42 18.02 22.81
CA GLN A 361 16.51 17.05 22.99
C GLN A 361 16.53 16.02 21.86
N THR A 362 17.72 15.64 21.41
CA THR A 362 17.91 14.53 20.47
C THR A 362 17.92 13.22 21.25
N LEU A 363 17.03 12.30 20.89
CA LEU A 363 16.81 11.06 21.63
C LEU A 363 16.32 9.92 20.73
N TRP A 364 16.34 8.71 21.28
CA TRP A 364 15.89 7.48 20.66
C TRP A 364 14.59 6.98 21.30
N VAL A 365 13.65 6.58 20.45
CA VAL A 365 12.36 5.99 20.83
C VAL A 365 12.24 4.61 20.17
N ASN A 366 11.89 3.60 20.96
CA ASN A 366 11.60 2.27 20.42
C ASN A 366 10.33 2.30 19.54
N SER A 367 10.37 1.60 18.41
CA SER A 367 9.25 1.52 17.46
C SER A 367 7.91 1.08 18.08
N SER A 368 7.93 0.31 19.16
CA SER A 368 6.73 -0.08 19.89
C SER A 368 5.97 1.10 20.51
N ASN A 369 6.64 2.23 20.80
CA ASN A 369 6.09 3.42 21.44
C ASN A 369 5.59 4.48 20.47
N VAL A 370 5.65 4.20 19.17
CA VAL A 370 5.17 5.10 18.11
C VAL A 370 4.20 4.39 17.16
N THR A 371 3.43 5.17 16.42
CA THR A 371 2.58 4.69 15.33
C THR A 371 2.67 5.65 14.14
N THR A 372 2.28 5.21 12.95
CA THR A 372 2.13 6.09 11.80
C THR A 372 0.69 6.61 11.67
N ILE A 373 0.53 7.72 10.96
CA ILE A 373 -0.79 8.20 10.52
C ILE A 373 -1.16 7.43 9.26
N THR A 374 -2.36 6.82 9.26
CA THR A 374 -2.90 6.16 8.07
C THR A 374 -4.11 6.93 7.56
N GLU A 375 -4.04 7.44 6.34
CA GLU A 375 -5.08 8.26 5.73
C GLU A 375 -5.90 7.48 4.71
N SER A 376 -7.18 7.83 4.58
CA SER A 376 -8.08 7.26 3.56
C SER A 376 -9.14 8.26 3.13
N VAL A 377 -9.68 8.06 1.93
CA VAL A 377 -10.81 8.85 1.42
C VAL A 377 -12.10 8.45 2.12
N THR A 378 -13.02 9.41 2.21
CA THR A 378 -14.39 9.19 2.72
C THR A 378 -15.30 10.22 2.08
N ASP A 379 -16.61 10.01 2.11
CA ASP A 379 -17.56 11.04 1.69
C ASP A 379 -18.68 11.22 2.74
N GLN A 380 -18.51 12.23 3.58
CA GLN A 380 -19.42 12.55 4.67
C GLN A 380 -19.62 14.05 4.79
N LEU A 381 -20.70 14.43 5.46
CA LEU A 381 -20.87 15.76 6.05
C LEU A 381 -20.73 15.66 7.56
N GLY A 382 -20.19 16.70 8.20
CA GLY A 382 -19.97 16.75 9.64
C GLY A 382 -20.34 18.10 10.25
N VAL A 383 -20.82 18.07 11.49
CA VAL A 383 -21.05 19.24 12.33
C VAL A 383 -20.32 19.00 13.66
N VAL A 384 -19.56 20.00 14.12
CA VAL A 384 -18.90 19.97 15.43
C VAL A 384 -19.95 19.99 16.54
N LYS A 385 -19.78 19.19 17.60
CA LYS A 385 -20.79 19.00 18.64
C LYS A 385 -20.97 20.21 19.57
N ASN A 386 -19.91 20.95 19.85
CA ASN A 386 -19.92 22.12 20.73
C ASN A 386 -18.72 23.05 20.42
N ASP A 387 -18.70 24.21 21.09
CA ASP A 387 -17.70 25.27 20.88
C ASP A 387 -16.29 24.86 21.36
N ASP A 388 -16.18 23.89 22.27
CA ASP A 388 -14.90 23.46 22.86
C ASP A 388 -14.14 22.43 22.01
N VAL A 389 -14.78 21.90 20.96
CA VAL A 389 -14.16 20.92 20.05
C VAL A 389 -12.86 21.48 19.48
N LYS A 390 -11.78 20.71 19.61
CA LYS A 390 -10.47 21.08 19.08
C LYS A 390 -10.36 20.73 17.61
N ILE A 391 -9.91 21.69 16.81
CA ILE A 391 -9.59 21.53 15.40
C ILE A 391 -8.08 21.73 15.24
N TYR A 392 -7.40 20.66 14.86
CA TYR A 392 -5.95 20.59 14.73
C TYR A 392 -5.54 20.94 13.30
N LYS A 393 -4.50 21.75 13.11
CA LYS A 393 -3.96 22.01 11.76
C LYS A 393 -3.44 20.71 11.13
N ASN A 394 -2.62 19.99 11.87
CA ASN A 394 -2.14 18.64 11.57
C ASN A 394 -2.38 17.72 12.76
N ILE A 395 -2.52 16.41 12.50
CA ILE A 395 -2.67 15.42 13.56
C ILE A 395 -1.33 15.31 14.30
N GLY A 396 -1.37 15.49 15.61
CA GLY A 396 -0.20 15.43 16.48
C GLY A 396 0.40 16.77 16.86
N GLU A 397 -0.13 17.87 16.33
CA GLU A 397 0.23 19.22 16.73
C GLU A 397 -0.81 19.78 17.72
N ALA A 398 -0.78 19.34 18.97
CA ALA A 398 -1.75 19.78 19.97
C ALA A 398 -1.71 21.31 20.21
N GLU A 399 -0.53 21.92 20.09
CA GLU A 399 -0.33 23.36 20.30
C GLU A 399 -0.92 24.23 19.17
N SER A 400 -1.08 23.68 17.95
CA SER A 400 -1.71 24.39 16.84
C SER A 400 -3.24 24.25 16.81
N ALA A 401 -3.81 23.55 17.80
CA ALA A 401 -5.24 23.31 17.88
C ALA A 401 -6.01 24.58 18.26
N ILE A 402 -6.99 24.94 17.43
CA ILE A 402 -7.95 25.99 17.74
C ILE A 402 -9.23 25.39 18.32
N SER A 403 -9.93 26.11 19.20
CA SER A 403 -11.29 25.72 19.57
C SER A 403 -12.26 26.07 18.43
N ALA A 404 -13.27 25.23 18.23
CA ALA A 404 -14.29 25.44 17.21
C ALA A 404 -15.00 26.79 17.39
N GLY A 405 -15.35 27.10 18.64
CA GLY A 405 -16.05 28.31 19.04
C GLY A 405 -17.36 28.52 18.28
N SER A 406 -17.92 29.71 18.47
CA SER A 406 -19.10 30.12 17.71
C SER A 406 -18.81 30.17 16.20
N ALA A 407 -17.57 30.40 15.77
CA ALA A 407 -17.20 30.48 14.36
C ALA A 407 -17.57 29.22 13.57
N TYR A 408 -17.34 28.04 14.14
CA TYR A 408 -17.49 26.76 13.44
C TYR A 408 -18.68 25.93 13.94
N THR A 409 -19.27 26.22 15.09
CA THR A 409 -20.50 25.53 15.51
C THR A 409 -21.71 25.86 14.64
N ASN A 410 -22.65 24.93 14.61
CA ASN A 410 -23.88 25.00 13.80
C ASN A 410 -23.64 25.17 12.28
N THR A 411 -22.44 24.85 11.82
CA THR A 411 -22.02 24.89 10.42
C THR A 411 -21.74 23.48 9.92
N VAL A 412 -22.24 23.16 8.74
CA VAL A 412 -21.94 21.89 8.07
C VAL A 412 -20.60 21.98 7.34
N PHE A 413 -19.77 20.96 7.51
CA PHE A 413 -18.49 20.76 6.83
C PHE A 413 -18.54 19.53 5.93
N TYR A 414 -17.82 19.58 4.82
CA TYR A 414 -17.50 18.41 4.02
C TYR A 414 -16.32 17.66 4.64
N ILE A 415 -16.44 16.35 4.69
CA ILE A 415 -15.40 15.44 5.14
C ILE A 415 -15.08 14.51 3.97
N LYS A 416 -13.98 14.83 3.26
CA LYS A 416 -13.51 14.06 2.09
C LYS A 416 -12.32 13.14 2.40
N LYS A 417 -11.78 13.25 3.61
CA LYS A 417 -10.59 12.52 4.07
C LYS A 417 -10.72 12.20 5.56
N LYS A 418 -10.27 11.01 5.94
CA LYS A 418 -10.16 10.57 7.33
C LYS A 418 -8.76 10.02 7.58
N ALA A 419 -8.33 10.03 8.83
CA ALA A 419 -7.05 9.50 9.24
C ALA A 419 -7.18 8.74 10.56
N THR A 420 -6.31 7.75 10.77
CA THR A 420 -6.23 7.00 12.03
C THR A 420 -4.83 7.13 12.61
N ALA A 421 -4.75 7.48 13.89
CA ALA A 421 -3.52 7.55 14.69
C ALA A 421 -3.85 7.14 16.13
N ASN A 422 -3.01 6.32 16.77
CA ASN A 422 -3.23 5.77 18.12
C ASN A 422 -4.62 5.16 18.32
N GLY A 423 -5.17 4.48 17.30
CA GLY A 423 -6.52 3.90 17.34
C GLY A 423 -7.67 4.93 17.32
N LYS A 424 -7.37 6.23 17.22
CA LYS A 424 -8.35 7.31 17.12
C LYS A 424 -8.56 7.70 15.65
N THR A 425 -9.81 7.89 15.25
CA THR A 425 -10.16 8.40 13.91
C THR A 425 -10.38 9.91 13.94
N TYR A 426 -9.75 10.59 12.98
CA TYR A 426 -9.86 12.02 12.73
C TYR A 426 -10.49 12.27 11.36
N TYR A 427 -11.26 13.34 11.26
CA TYR A 427 -11.89 13.79 10.03
C TYR A 427 -11.36 15.17 9.63
N LEU A 428 -11.02 15.32 8.35
CA LEU A 428 -10.60 16.60 7.78
C LEU A 428 -11.85 17.44 7.47
N LEU A 429 -12.02 18.54 8.20
CA LEU A 429 -13.11 19.49 8.03
C LEU A 429 -12.80 20.47 6.91
N SER A 430 -13.71 20.57 5.95
CA SER A 430 -13.63 21.57 4.88
C SER A 430 -14.95 22.27 4.62
N THR A 431 -14.89 23.55 4.29
CA THR A 431 -16.04 24.35 3.85
C THR A 431 -16.45 24.06 2.41
N GLN A 432 -15.60 23.38 1.64
CA GLN A 432 -15.82 22.97 0.25
C GLN A 432 -15.70 21.45 0.12
N PRO A 433 -16.28 20.81 -0.92
CA PRO A 433 -16.13 19.37 -1.15
C PRO A 433 -14.73 19.03 -1.68
N SER A 434 -13.67 19.34 -0.92
CA SER A 434 -12.26 19.22 -1.28
C SER A 434 -11.42 18.88 -0.06
N THR A 435 -10.32 18.17 -0.29
CA THR A 435 -9.29 17.86 0.72
C THR A 435 -8.19 18.93 0.81
N THR A 436 -8.24 19.96 -0.03
CA THR A 436 -7.21 21.01 -0.11
C THR A 436 -7.78 22.42 -0.11
N LYS A 437 -8.97 22.62 -0.69
CA LYS A 437 -9.64 23.93 -0.71
C LYS A 437 -10.62 24.04 0.44
N GLY A 438 -10.62 25.19 1.11
CA GLY A 438 -11.55 25.47 2.22
C GLY A 438 -11.31 24.63 3.48
N VAL A 439 -10.16 23.98 3.58
CA VAL A 439 -9.75 23.15 4.73
C VAL A 439 -9.60 24.02 5.96
N ILE A 440 -10.21 23.58 7.06
CA ILE A 440 -10.11 24.21 8.38
C ILE A 440 -9.12 23.45 9.26
N GLY A 441 -9.15 22.12 9.21
CA GLY A 441 -8.25 21.25 9.97
C GLY A 441 -8.88 19.90 10.29
N TRP A 442 -8.22 19.13 11.13
CA TRP A 442 -8.64 17.81 11.59
C TRP A 442 -9.38 17.91 12.91
N ALA A 443 -10.47 17.18 13.07
CA ALA A 443 -11.15 17.00 14.35
C ALA A 443 -11.34 15.51 14.65
N LYS A 444 -11.38 15.14 15.93
CA LYS A 444 -11.66 13.75 16.32
C LYS A 444 -13.08 13.39 15.90
N SER A 445 -13.26 12.21 15.35
CA SER A 445 -14.58 11.71 14.92
C SER A 445 -15.61 11.69 16.05
N THR A 446 -15.19 11.44 17.29
CA THR A 446 -16.03 11.47 18.50
C THR A 446 -16.60 12.85 18.81
N ASP A 447 -15.97 13.91 18.30
CA ASP A 447 -16.33 15.30 18.57
C ASP A 447 -17.26 15.87 17.48
N LEU A 448 -17.60 15.05 16.49
CA LEU A 448 -18.46 15.39 15.37
C LEU A 448 -19.75 14.56 15.39
N THR A 449 -20.82 15.15 14.89
CA THR A 449 -21.96 14.40 14.35
C THR A 449 -21.76 14.32 12.84
N THR A 450 -21.88 13.13 12.25
CA THR A 450 -21.68 12.95 10.80
C THR A 450 -22.86 12.28 10.11
N GLN A 451 -22.96 12.52 8.80
CA GLN A 451 -23.91 11.88 7.89
C GLN A 451 -23.19 11.45 6.62
N SER A 452 -23.57 10.29 6.07
CA SER A 452 -23.07 9.84 4.77
C SER A 452 -23.53 10.80 3.68
N TYR A 453 -22.65 11.14 2.75
CA TYR A 453 -22.96 11.92 1.56
C TYR A 453 -22.90 11.00 0.33
N VAL A 454 -23.99 10.91 -0.42
CA VAL A 454 -24.05 10.12 -1.65
C VAL A 454 -24.61 10.97 -2.78
N GLU A 455 -23.83 11.16 -3.84
CA GLU A 455 -24.35 11.74 -5.08
C GLU A 455 -25.26 10.71 -5.79
N VAL A 456 -26.50 11.11 -6.09
CA VAL A 456 -27.49 10.22 -6.72
C VAL A 456 -27.47 10.42 -8.23
N ASP A 457 -27.64 11.65 -8.70
CA ASP A 457 -27.59 12.00 -10.11
C ASP A 457 -27.49 13.52 -10.34
N LYS A 458 -27.09 13.90 -11.56
CA LYS A 458 -27.03 15.29 -12.05
C LYS A 458 -28.09 15.61 -13.09
N ASN A 459 -29.13 14.77 -13.17
CA ASN A 459 -30.17 14.95 -14.18
C ASN A 459 -31.11 16.07 -13.72
N PRO A 460 -31.35 17.11 -14.55
CA PRO A 460 -32.21 18.19 -14.14
C PRO A 460 -33.65 17.72 -13.89
N LYS A 461 -34.22 18.12 -12.74
CA LYS A 461 -35.60 17.77 -12.33
C LYS A 461 -36.37 19.03 -12.00
N MET A 462 -37.62 19.09 -12.43
CA MET A 462 -38.52 20.20 -12.11
C MET A 462 -39.44 19.83 -10.95
N PHE A 463 -39.52 20.75 -10.00
CA PHE A 463 -40.36 20.65 -8.82
C PHE A 463 -41.19 21.92 -8.63
N LEU A 464 -42.21 21.84 -7.78
CA LEU A 464 -42.89 23.01 -7.21
C LEU A 464 -42.53 23.13 -5.74
N ILE A 465 -42.25 24.33 -5.26
CA ILE A 465 -41.98 24.56 -3.84
C ILE A 465 -43.28 24.40 -3.03
N LYS A 466 -43.26 23.60 -1.95
CA LYS A 466 -44.45 23.40 -1.09
C LYS A 466 -44.80 24.62 -0.24
N GLY A 467 -43.85 25.52 -0.03
CA GLY A 467 -43.97 26.65 0.89
C GLY A 467 -43.61 26.33 2.34
N ILE A 468 -43.03 25.16 2.61
CA ILE A 468 -42.66 24.72 3.97
C ILE A 468 -41.15 24.54 4.11
N GLY A 469 -40.63 24.84 5.30
CA GLY A 469 -39.21 24.68 5.64
C GLY A 469 -38.32 25.80 5.08
N SER A 470 -37.02 25.51 5.02
CA SER A 470 -35.96 26.45 4.68
C SER A 470 -35.10 25.93 3.52
N ALA A 471 -34.27 26.79 2.93
CA ALA A 471 -33.25 26.41 1.97
C ALA A 471 -31.86 26.84 2.43
N TYR A 472 -30.85 26.06 2.03
CA TYR A 472 -29.53 26.11 2.66
C TYR A 472 -28.39 26.23 1.64
N SER A 473 -27.24 26.75 2.05
CA SER A 473 -26.03 26.84 1.23
C SER A 473 -25.33 25.47 1.10
N LYS A 474 -25.56 24.56 2.05
CA LYS A 474 -25.09 23.17 2.03
C LYS A 474 -26.24 22.20 2.33
N ALA A 475 -26.17 20.98 1.76
CA ALA A 475 -27.08 19.89 2.12
C ALA A 475 -26.93 19.52 3.61
N TRP A 476 -27.91 18.82 4.18
CA TRP A 476 -28.11 18.58 5.63
C TRP A 476 -28.70 19.76 6.41
N GLY A 477 -28.32 20.99 6.05
CA GLY A 477 -28.99 22.20 6.51
C GLY A 477 -28.65 22.63 7.95
N GLY A 478 -27.41 23.01 8.19
CA GLY A 478 -27.00 23.66 9.44
C GLY A 478 -27.71 25.00 9.66
N VAL A 479 -27.88 25.40 10.93
CA VAL A 479 -28.54 26.68 11.27
C VAL A 479 -27.84 27.86 10.59
N LYS A 480 -26.50 27.86 10.55
CA LYS A 480 -25.70 28.91 9.89
C LYS A 480 -25.63 28.77 8.38
N ASP A 481 -26.03 27.62 7.83
CA ASP A 481 -26.10 27.39 6.40
C ASP A 481 -27.45 27.82 5.81
N SER A 482 -28.40 28.32 6.62
CA SER A 482 -29.70 28.80 6.12
C SER A 482 -29.54 30.05 5.25
N VAL A 483 -30.02 29.96 4.00
CA VAL A 483 -29.98 31.06 3.01
C VAL A 483 -31.36 31.67 2.81
N ILE A 484 -32.42 30.86 2.95
CA ILE A 484 -33.82 31.26 2.89
C ILE A 484 -34.50 30.62 4.10
N ASN A 485 -34.84 31.45 5.09
CA ASN A 485 -35.38 30.97 6.37
C ASN A 485 -36.83 30.50 6.30
N ASN A 486 -37.58 30.90 5.27
CA ASN A 486 -38.98 30.50 5.09
C ASN A 486 -39.33 30.43 3.60
N LEU A 487 -39.72 29.24 3.15
CA LEU A 487 -40.10 28.98 1.76
C LEU A 487 -41.53 29.43 1.40
N SER A 488 -42.32 29.96 2.33
CA SER A 488 -43.74 30.31 2.12
C SER A 488 -43.96 31.29 0.97
N ILE A 489 -43.10 32.30 0.81
CA ILE A 489 -43.20 33.28 -0.30
C ILE A 489 -42.89 32.68 -1.67
N TYR A 490 -42.25 31.51 -1.68
CA TYR A 490 -41.92 30.77 -2.89
C TYR A 490 -42.94 29.66 -3.16
N LYS A 491 -44.03 29.56 -2.39
CA LYS A 491 -45.03 28.51 -2.55
C LYS A 491 -45.55 28.44 -3.99
N ASP A 492 -45.60 27.22 -4.51
CA ASP A 492 -45.98 26.87 -5.88
C ASP A 492 -45.12 27.54 -6.96
N GLN A 493 -43.98 28.17 -6.63
CA GLN A 493 -42.97 28.55 -7.61
C GLN A 493 -42.21 27.32 -8.10
N SER A 494 -41.75 27.38 -9.35
CA SER A 494 -40.98 26.32 -9.99
C SER A 494 -39.53 26.29 -9.50
N PHE A 495 -39.01 25.11 -9.19
CA PHE A 495 -37.62 24.90 -8.80
C PHE A 495 -36.96 23.84 -9.68
N LYS A 496 -35.93 24.25 -10.42
CA LYS A 496 -35.12 23.34 -11.25
C LYS A 496 -33.93 22.84 -10.43
N ALA A 497 -34.02 21.62 -9.96
CA ALA A 497 -32.88 20.93 -9.37
C ALA A 497 -31.92 20.49 -10.47
N GLN A 498 -30.61 20.64 -10.23
CA GLN A 498 -29.54 20.24 -11.15
C GLN A 498 -28.65 19.14 -10.55
N LEU A 499 -28.72 18.93 -9.24
CA LEU A 499 -27.99 17.88 -8.53
C LEU A 499 -28.89 17.28 -7.45
N THR A 500 -28.91 15.95 -7.39
CA THR A 500 -29.61 15.18 -6.36
C THR A 500 -28.58 14.44 -5.52
N VAL A 501 -28.66 14.58 -4.20
CA VAL A 501 -27.81 13.84 -3.25
C VAL A 501 -28.66 13.22 -2.16
N LYS A 502 -28.16 12.16 -1.54
CA LYS A 502 -28.73 11.54 -0.36
C LYS A 502 -27.81 11.80 0.82
N ILE A 503 -28.33 12.49 1.83
CA ILE A 503 -27.63 12.75 3.09
C ILE A 503 -28.31 11.94 4.19
N GLY A 504 -27.60 10.95 4.74
CA GLY A 504 -28.21 9.95 5.61
C GLY A 504 -29.41 9.28 4.92
N SER A 505 -30.61 9.44 5.46
CA SER A 505 -31.86 8.95 4.88
C SER A 505 -32.59 9.95 3.98
N THR A 506 -32.20 11.22 3.96
CA THR A 506 -32.96 12.29 3.29
C THR A 506 -32.39 12.61 1.91
N ILE A 507 -33.25 12.74 0.91
CA ILE A 507 -32.86 13.26 -0.42
C ILE A 507 -32.87 14.79 -0.39
N TRP A 508 -31.83 15.39 -0.96
CA TRP A 508 -31.63 16.82 -1.10
C TRP A 508 -31.41 17.19 -2.57
N TYR A 509 -31.91 18.37 -2.94
CA TYR A 509 -31.84 18.89 -4.29
C TYR A 509 -31.13 20.23 -4.31
N GLN A 510 -30.13 20.38 -5.18
CA GLN A 510 -29.45 21.66 -5.41
C GLN A 510 -30.02 22.35 -6.65
N GLY A 511 -30.24 23.65 -6.58
CA GLY A 511 -30.68 24.45 -7.73
C GLY A 511 -30.61 25.95 -7.44
N GLN A 512 -31.18 26.76 -8.34
CA GLN A 512 -31.28 28.21 -8.18
C GLN A 512 -32.67 28.59 -7.65
N LEU A 513 -32.73 29.45 -6.63
CA LEU A 513 -33.96 30.07 -6.14
C LEU A 513 -33.63 31.48 -5.61
N GLY A 514 -34.40 32.49 -6.04
CA GLY A 514 -34.16 33.89 -5.62
C GLY A 514 -32.75 34.40 -5.98
N GLY A 515 -32.17 33.95 -7.09
CA GLY A 515 -30.83 34.34 -7.55
C GLY A 515 -29.67 33.68 -6.78
N LYS A 516 -29.94 32.70 -5.91
CA LYS A 516 -28.93 32.01 -5.11
C LYS A 516 -28.91 30.51 -5.40
N THR A 517 -27.72 29.90 -5.37
CA THR A 517 -27.56 28.45 -5.33
C THR A 517 -27.92 27.93 -3.95
N ILE A 518 -28.88 27.02 -3.88
CA ILE A 518 -29.44 26.52 -2.63
C ILE A 518 -29.68 25.01 -2.68
N TRP A 519 -29.74 24.40 -1.50
CA TRP A 519 -30.15 23.04 -1.23
C TRP A 519 -31.50 23.03 -0.53
N ILE A 520 -32.43 22.22 -1.04
CA ILE A 520 -33.77 22.01 -0.44
C ILE A 520 -33.98 20.51 -0.19
N PRO A 521 -34.47 20.12 1.00
CA PRO A 521 -34.80 18.73 1.28
C PRO A 521 -36.05 18.30 0.49
N SER A 522 -36.10 17.02 0.13
CA SER A 522 -37.18 16.45 -0.68
C SER A 522 -38.59 16.63 -0.10
N ASN A 523 -38.73 16.75 1.22
CA ASN A 523 -40.00 17.01 1.88
C ASN A 523 -40.55 18.42 1.62
N SER A 524 -39.72 19.41 1.25
CA SER A 524 -40.09 20.81 0.95
C SER A 524 -40.49 21.07 -0.51
N VAL A 525 -40.44 20.04 -1.38
CA VAL A 525 -40.84 20.14 -2.78
C VAL A 525 -41.96 19.16 -3.14
N LYS A 526 -42.78 19.53 -4.13
CA LYS A 526 -43.76 18.64 -4.79
C LYS A 526 -43.16 18.15 -6.09
N THR A 527 -43.16 16.84 -6.28
CA THR A 527 -42.86 16.22 -7.57
C THR A 527 -43.96 16.53 -8.58
N ILE A 528 -43.58 16.70 -9.83
CA ILE A 528 -44.55 16.78 -10.93
C ILE A 528 -44.94 15.36 -11.28
N ASN A 529 -46.18 14.99 -10.97
CA ASN A 529 -46.68 13.66 -11.24
C ASN A 529 -47.05 13.54 -12.73
N GLU A 530 -46.38 12.62 -13.41
CA GLU A 530 -46.62 12.32 -14.81
C GLU A 530 -47.47 11.04 -14.91
N SER A 531 -48.47 11.04 -15.78
CA SER A 531 -49.34 9.88 -16.03
C SER A 531 -49.30 9.47 -17.50
N SER A 532 -49.61 8.20 -17.76
CA SER A 532 -49.75 7.72 -19.14
C SER A 532 -51.02 8.29 -19.77
N THR A 533 -50.98 8.44 -21.08
CA THR A 533 -52.12 8.80 -21.92
C THR A 533 -51.92 8.20 -23.31
N SER A 534 -52.95 8.17 -24.15
CA SER A 534 -52.80 7.75 -25.55
C SER A 534 -53.60 8.67 -26.45
N GLN A 535 -52.92 9.71 -26.94
CA GLN A 535 -53.49 10.71 -27.83
C GLN A 535 -52.55 10.96 -29.01
N LEU A 536 -53.07 11.60 -30.05
CA LEU A 536 -52.30 12.26 -31.09
C LEU A 536 -52.45 13.77 -30.92
N GLY A 537 -51.40 14.52 -31.24
CA GLY A 537 -51.39 15.97 -31.14
C GLY A 537 -50.79 16.63 -32.36
N GLN A 538 -51.40 17.75 -32.77
CA GLN A 538 -50.84 18.69 -33.73
C GLN A 538 -50.62 20.03 -33.05
N VAL A 539 -49.48 20.67 -33.30
CA VAL A 539 -49.16 21.98 -32.75
C VAL A 539 -49.94 23.06 -33.51
N LYS A 540 -50.71 23.89 -32.79
CA LYS A 540 -51.65 24.86 -33.40
C LYS A 540 -50.97 25.97 -34.20
N SER A 541 -49.78 26.41 -33.79
CA SER A 541 -49.06 27.50 -34.47
C SER A 541 -47.54 27.39 -34.34
N SER A 542 -46.81 28.13 -35.16
CA SER A 542 -45.34 28.18 -35.15
C SER A 542 -44.75 28.87 -33.92
N SER A 543 -45.57 29.62 -33.18
CA SER A 543 -45.15 30.33 -31.95
C SER A 543 -45.30 29.50 -30.68
N VAL A 544 -45.95 28.32 -30.74
CA VAL A 544 -46.11 27.44 -29.58
C VAL A 544 -44.75 27.06 -29.01
N LYS A 545 -44.60 27.22 -27.68
CA LYS A 545 -43.39 26.83 -26.97
C LYS A 545 -43.40 25.34 -26.65
N ILE A 546 -42.31 24.66 -26.99
CA ILE A 546 -42.02 23.28 -26.64
C ILE A 546 -40.88 23.28 -25.62
N TYR A 547 -41.09 22.60 -24.51
CA TYR A 547 -40.20 22.57 -23.35
C TYR A 547 -39.47 21.23 -23.30
N LYS A 548 -38.13 21.22 -23.22
CA LYS A 548 -37.40 19.96 -23.03
C LYS A 548 -37.72 19.31 -21.67
N LEU A 549 -37.93 20.14 -20.66
CA LEU A 549 -38.37 19.76 -19.33
C LEU A 549 -39.56 20.64 -18.94
N ILE A 550 -40.62 20.07 -18.39
CA ILE A 550 -41.87 20.78 -18.11
C ILE A 550 -41.64 22.04 -17.26
N GLY A 551 -42.15 23.18 -17.71
CA GLY A 551 -42.00 24.47 -17.01
C GLY A 551 -40.63 25.15 -17.17
N ASP A 552 -39.62 24.51 -17.76
CA ASP A 552 -38.29 25.09 -17.99
C ASP A 552 -38.30 26.06 -19.17
N SER A 553 -38.74 27.28 -18.91
CA SER A 553 -38.87 28.33 -19.93
C SER A 553 -37.52 28.77 -20.52
N ALA A 554 -36.41 28.58 -19.79
CA ALA A 554 -35.07 28.95 -20.27
C ALA A 554 -34.59 28.05 -21.41
N ASN A 555 -35.02 26.78 -21.42
CA ASN A 555 -34.68 25.80 -22.46
C ASN A 555 -35.87 25.46 -23.37
N ALA A 556 -36.88 26.34 -23.41
CA ALA A 556 -38.01 26.20 -24.32
C ALA A 556 -37.65 26.75 -25.71
N PHE A 557 -38.20 26.14 -26.76
CA PHE A 557 -38.04 26.60 -28.13
C PHE A 557 -39.39 26.68 -28.82
N ASN A 558 -39.52 27.59 -29.80
CA ASN A 558 -40.75 27.71 -30.58
C ASN A 558 -40.83 26.55 -31.59
N ALA A 559 -42.05 26.05 -31.81
CA ALA A 559 -42.34 24.99 -32.76
C ALA A 559 -41.85 25.32 -34.19
N ARG A 560 -41.95 26.60 -34.58
CA ARG A 560 -41.59 27.11 -35.91
C ARG A 560 -42.26 26.30 -37.02
N SER A 561 -41.78 26.40 -38.25
CA SER A 561 -42.24 25.52 -39.33
C SER A 561 -41.83 24.07 -39.08
N THR A 562 -40.73 23.81 -38.36
CA THR A 562 -40.21 22.47 -38.11
C THR A 562 -41.25 21.54 -37.51
N TYR A 563 -41.97 22.01 -36.50
CA TYR A 563 -42.89 21.17 -35.73
C TYR A 563 -44.38 21.40 -36.03
N THR A 564 -44.75 22.40 -36.82
CA THR A 564 -46.12 22.59 -37.28
C THR A 564 -46.48 21.71 -38.47
N ASN A 565 -47.77 21.56 -38.72
CA ASN A 565 -48.32 20.76 -39.81
C ASN A 565 -47.85 19.30 -39.81
N ARG A 566 -47.62 18.75 -38.61
CA ARG A 566 -47.20 17.36 -38.35
C ARG A 566 -47.98 16.78 -37.18
N VAL A 567 -48.26 15.48 -37.23
CA VAL A 567 -48.85 14.74 -36.12
C VAL A 567 -47.77 14.13 -35.22
N TYR A 568 -47.97 14.24 -33.91
CA TYR A 568 -47.14 13.63 -32.87
C TYR A 568 -47.94 12.67 -32.01
N TYR A 569 -47.29 11.64 -31.51
CA TYR A 569 -47.83 10.80 -30.45
C TYR A 569 -47.68 11.50 -29.10
N ILE A 570 -48.72 11.37 -28.29
CA ILE A 570 -48.75 11.81 -26.91
C ILE A 570 -48.98 10.57 -26.05
N LYS A 571 -47.92 10.14 -25.35
CA LYS A 571 -47.92 8.95 -24.51
C LYS A 571 -47.81 9.24 -23.01
N LYS A 572 -47.55 10.51 -22.67
CA LYS A 572 -47.42 10.99 -21.30
C LYS A 572 -48.03 12.37 -21.16
N GLN A 573 -48.66 12.62 -20.02
CA GLN A 573 -49.21 13.91 -19.63
C GLN A 573 -48.80 14.26 -18.20
N ALA A 574 -48.80 15.54 -17.87
CA ALA A 574 -48.51 16.02 -16.52
C ALA A 574 -49.26 17.32 -16.24
N SER A 575 -49.61 17.55 -14.97
CA SER A 575 -50.17 18.83 -14.52
C SER A 575 -49.08 19.67 -13.87
N PHE A 576 -48.93 20.91 -14.31
CA PHE A 576 -47.96 21.87 -13.80
C PHE A 576 -48.60 23.25 -13.68
N LEU A 577 -48.61 23.80 -12.47
CA LEU A 577 -49.28 25.07 -12.15
C LEU A 577 -50.75 25.12 -12.62
N GLY A 578 -51.48 24.02 -12.42
CA GLY A 578 -52.88 23.88 -12.86
C GLY A 578 -53.08 23.62 -14.35
N GLN A 579 -52.02 23.69 -15.17
CA GLN A 579 -52.10 23.47 -16.61
C GLN A 579 -51.67 22.05 -16.98
N THR A 580 -52.44 21.40 -17.87
CA THR A 580 -52.06 20.10 -18.43
C THR A 580 -51.07 20.27 -19.57
N TYR A 581 -49.96 19.54 -19.51
CA TYR A 581 -48.95 19.44 -20.56
C TYR A 581 -48.93 18.03 -21.15
N TYR A 582 -48.62 17.95 -22.44
CA TYR A 582 -48.47 16.72 -23.19
C TYR A 582 -47.05 16.55 -23.72
N LEU A 583 -46.50 15.34 -23.56
CA LEU A 583 -45.19 14.98 -24.09
C LEU A 583 -45.34 14.59 -25.57
N LEU A 584 -44.83 15.43 -26.46
CA LEU A 584 -44.83 15.21 -27.91
C LEU A 584 -43.69 14.25 -28.29
N SER A 585 -44.03 13.23 -29.07
CA SER A 585 -43.07 12.28 -29.65
C SER A 585 -43.34 12.00 -31.12
N SER A 586 -42.29 11.84 -31.91
CA SER A 586 -42.39 11.41 -33.32
C SER A 586 -42.63 9.90 -33.46
N GLN A 587 -42.52 9.14 -32.37
CA GLN A 587 -42.75 7.70 -32.31
C GLN A 587 -43.83 7.37 -31.26
N PRO A 588 -44.51 6.22 -31.34
CA PRO A 588 -45.54 5.82 -30.37
C PRO A 588 -44.93 5.39 -29.03
N SER A 589 -44.06 6.21 -28.44
CA SER A 589 -43.29 5.96 -27.23
C SER A 589 -43.13 7.24 -26.41
N SER A 590 -43.13 7.12 -25.09
CA SER A 590 -42.80 8.20 -24.16
C SER A 590 -41.30 8.37 -23.92
N SER A 591 -40.45 7.52 -24.51
CA SER A 591 -38.98 7.56 -24.32
C SER A 591 -38.21 7.60 -25.64
N LYS A 592 -38.75 7.08 -26.74
CA LYS A 592 -38.16 7.16 -28.08
C LYS A 592 -38.84 8.25 -28.91
N GLY A 593 -38.06 9.01 -29.69
CA GLY A 593 -38.58 10.07 -30.56
C GLY A 593 -39.11 11.32 -29.83
N VAL A 594 -38.79 11.47 -28.54
CA VAL A 594 -39.29 12.57 -27.70
C VAL A 594 -38.80 13.92 -28.21
N ILE A 595 -39.75 14.83 -28.43
CA ILE A 595 -39.50 16.20 -28.87
C ILE A 595 -39.44 17.15 -27.67
N GLY A 596 -40.46 17.08 -26.80
CA GLY A 596 -40.61 17.89 -25.60
C GLY A 596 -42.07 18.01 -25.16
N TRP A 597 -42.30 18.74 -24.08
CA TRP A 597 -43.62 19.02 -23.51
C TRP A 597 -44.23 20.27 -24.14
N ALA A 598 -45.53 20.27 -24.40
CA ALA A 598 -46.29 21.47 -24.79
C ALA A 598 -47.60 21.55 -24.00
N LYS A 599 -48.12 22.77 -23.78
CA LYS A 599 -49.40 22.94 -23.10
C LYS A 599 -50.51 22.30 -23.94
N SER A 600 -51.42 21.58 -23.28
CA SER A 600 -52.57 20.97 -23.94
C SER A 600 -53.43 21.99 -24.70
N SER A 601 -53.56 23.21 -24.17
CA SER A 601 -54.27 24.34 -24.82
C SER A 601 -53.67 24.74 -26.17
N ASP A 602 -52.37 24.50 -26.37
CA ASP A 602 -51.62 24.90 -27.56
C ASP A 602 -51.60 23.79 -28.63
N LEU A 603 -52.28 22.68 -28.35
CA LEU A 603 -52.34 21.50 -29.18
C LEU A 603 -53.79 21.23 -29.60
N SER A 604 -53.97 20.81 -30.84
CA SER A 604 -55.19 20.12 -31.26
C SER A 604 -54.95 18.63 -31.04
N THR A 605 -55.83 17.96 -30.30
CA THR A 605 -55.63 16.57 -29.88
C THR A 605 -56.78 15.66 -30.30
N GLN A 606 -56.46 14.38 -30.48
CA GLN A 606 -57.42 13.31 -30.77
C GLN A 606 -57.08 12.09 -29.90
N SER A 607 -58.10 11.40 -29.39
CA SER A 607 -57.90 10.11 -28.73
C SER A 607 -57.30 9.11 -29.71
N TYR A 608 -56.44 8.20 -29.23
CA TYR A 608 -55.73 7.24 -30.06
C TYR A 608 -55.76 5.85 -29.42
N ALA A 609 -56.57 4.96 -29.99
CA ALA A 609 -56.79 3.61 -29.46
C ALA A 609 -56.68 2.54 -30.56
N GLN A 610 -56.05 1.42 -30.25
CA GLN A 610 -56.01 0.28 -31.17
C GLN A 610 -57.35 -0.45 -31.12
N VAL A 611 -57.89 -0.79 -32.29
CA VAL A 611 -59.18 -1.50 -32.39
C VAL A 611 -58.97 -2.99 -32.64
N ASN A 612 -58.07 -3.34 -33.56
CA ASN A 612 -57.80 -4.73 -33.93
C ASN A 612 -56.42 -4.85 -34.61
N VAL A 613 -55.76 -5.99 -34.45
CA VAL A 613 -54.47 -6.37 -35.05
C VAL A 613 -54.61 -7.32 -36.25
N ASN A 614 -55.83 -7.64 -36.68
CA ASN A 614 -56.05 -8.56 -37.80
C ASN A 614 -55.75 -7.88 -39.14
N SER A 615 -54.86 -8.50 -39.91
CA SER A 615 -54.55 -8.06 -41.28
C SER A 615 -55.75 -8.25 -42.20
N LYS A 616 -56.08 -7.22 -42.99
CA LYS A 616 -57.11 -7.26 -44.04
C LYS A 616 -56.53 -6.77 -45.36
N LYS A 617 -57.06 -7.27 -46.47
CA LYS A 617 -56.84 -6.67 -47.79
C LYS A 617 -58.01 -5.74 -48.06
N LEU A 618 -57.74 -4.45 -48.19
CA LEU A 618 -58.71 -3.42 -48.53
C LEU A 618 -58.39 -2.83 -49.90
N VAL A 619 -59.37 -2.23 -50.57
CA VAL A 619 -59.18 -1.65 -51.90
C VAL A 619 -59.29 -0.13 -51.83
N VAL A 620 -58.34 0.57 -52.45
CA VAL A 620 -58.33 2.04 -52.51
C VAL A 620 -59.44 2.55 -53.44
N LYS A 621 -60.29 3.45 -52.94
CA LYS A 621 -61.42 4.02 -53.71
C LYS A 621 -61.00 5.04 -54.78
N GLY A 622 -59.77 5.55 -54.70
CA GLY A 622 -59.27 6.62 -55.57
C GLY A 622 -59.52 8.03 -55.04
N THR A 623 -59.82 8.17 -53.74
CA THR A 623 -60.04 9.47 -53.07
C THR A 623 -59.13 9.60 -51.85
N GLY A 624 -58.85 10.84 -51.44
CA GLY A 624 -58.03 11.12 -50.26
C GLY A 624 -56.52 10.95 -50.46
N SER A 625 -55.82 10.82 -49.34
CA SER A 625 -54.36 10.79 -49.24
C SER A 625 -53.92 9.68 -48.29
N ALA A 626 -52.63 9.33 -48.30
CA ALA A 626 -52.05 8.44 -47.30
C ALA A 626 -50.86 9.10 -46.61
N PHE A 627 -50.63 8.73 -45.35
CA PHE A 627 -49.74 9.45 -44.45
C PHE A 627 -48.76 8.49 -43.74
N ASN A 628 -47.64 9.01 -43.24
CA ASN A 628 -46.71 8.26 -42.39
C ASN A 628 -47.12 8.30 -40.90
N GLN A 629 -48.09 9.14 -40.54
CA GLN A 629 -48.71 9.22 -39.22
C GLN A 629 -50.24 9.14 -39.31
N PRO A 630 -50.94 8.55 -38.32
CA PRO A 630 -52.40 8.56 -38.25
C PRO A 630 -52.93 9.98 -38.04
N TRP A 631 -54.20 10.23 -38.35
CA TRP A 631 -54.84 11.56 -38.44
C TRP A 631 -54.36 12.40 -39.64
N GLY A 632 -53.06 12.36 -39.93
CA GLY A 632 -52.44 12.97 -41.11
C GLY A 632 -52.41 14.49 -41.06
N SER A 633 -51.30 15.07 -41.49
CA SER A 633 -51.18 16.49 -41.81
C SER A 633 -50.34 16.67 -43.07
N THR A 634 -50.23 17.89 -43.59
CA THR A 634 -49.57 18.16 -44.88
C THR A 634 -48.13 17.65 -44.92
N LYS A 635 -47.36 17.72 -43.82
CA LYS A 635 -45.98 17.18 -43.76
C LYS A 635 -45.90 15.69 -43.44
N ASP A 636 -46.99 15.05 -43.07
CA ASP A 636 -47.05 13.60 -42.86
C ASP A 636 -47.45 12.86 -44.15
N THR A 637 -47.76 13.60 -45.22
CA THR A 637 -48.25 13.05 -46.49
C THR A 637 -47.18 12.19 -47.17
N VAL A 638 -47.52 10.93 -47.44
CA VAL A 638 -46.69 10.00 -48.24
C VAL A 638 -47.22 9.93 -49.67
N TYR A 639 -48.54 9.90 -49.83
CA TYR A 639 -49.22 9.94 -51.12
C TYR A 639 -50.22 11.10 -51.11
N LYS A 640 -49.94 12.17 -51.87
CA LYS A 640 -50.76 13.40 -51.89
C LYS A 640 -52.17 13.16 -52.42
N SER A 641 -52.30 12.31 -53.44
CA SER A 641 -53.59 11.85 -53.96
C SER A 641 -53.58 10.35 -54.15
N LEU A 642 -54.68 9.70 -53.79
CA LEU A 642 -54.91 8.28 -54.03
C LEU A 642 -55.61 8.00 -55.38
N SER A 643 -55.92 9.01 -56.18
CA SER A 643 -56.71 8.89 -57.42
C SER A 643 -56.14 7.92 -58.44
N ILE A 644 -54.84 8.02 -58.73
CA ILE A 644 -54.14 7.13 -59.68
C ILE A 644 -53.98 5.68 -59.15
N TYR A 645 -54.30 5.45 -57.89
CA TYR A 645 -54.22 4.14 -57.25
C TYR A 645 -55.60 3.52 -56.99
N LYS A 646 -56.66 4.05 -57.61
CA LYS A 646 -58.01 3.47 -57.56
C LYS A 646 -57.98 1.99 -57.95
N GLY A 647 -58.62 1.15 -57.14
CA GLY A 647 -58.68 -0.29 -57.35
C GLY A 647 -57.44 -1.07 -56.87
N ARG A 648 -56.36 -0.39 -56.45
CA ARG A 648 -55.18 -1.09 -55.91
C ARG A 648 -55.42 -1.60 -54.50
N THR A 649 -54.80 -2.74 -54.19
CA THR A 649 -54.89 -3.39 -52.89
C THR A 649 -53.99 -2.72 -51.85
N PHE A 650 -54.52 -2.47 -50.66
CA PHE A 650 -53.82 -2.05 -49.46
C PHE A 650 -53.86 -3.18 -48.43
N LYS A 651 -52.70 -3.69 -48.01
CA LYS A 651 -52.61 -4.76 -47.02
C LYS A 651 -52.42 -4.16 -45.64
N THR A 652 -53.47 -4.18 -44.82
CA THR A 652 -53.42 -3.64 -43.47
C THR A 652 -52.71 -4.59 -42.51
N THR A 653 -52.06 -4.02 -41.50
CA THR A 653 -51.48 -4.73 -40.35
C THR A 653 -52.27 -4.42 -39.07
N SER A 654 -52.93 -3.27 -38.98
CA SER A 654 -53.73 -2.92 -37.82
C SER A 654 -54.78 -1.86 -38.13
N ALA A 655 -55.81 -1.79 -37.28
CA ALA A 655 -56.87 -0.80 -37.31
C ALA A 655 -56.89 -0.01 -35.99
N TRP A 656 -57.04 1.30 -36.09
CA TRP A 656 -56.98 2.23 -34.96
C TRP A 656 -58.13 3.23 -35.02
N LYS A 657 -58.61 3.64 -33.85
CA LYS A 657 -59.53 4.75 -33.66
C LYS A 657 -58.72 6.00 -33.37
N VAL A 658 -58.96 7.02 -34.17
CA VAL A 658 -58.41 8.36 -34.04
C VAL A 658 -59.60 9.31 -33.90
N GLY A 659 -59.90 9.72 -32.66
CA GLY A 659 -61.21 10.28 -32.36
C GLY A 659 -62.31 9.30 -32.81
N ASN A 660 -63.27 9.81 -33.59
CA ASN A 660 -64.36 8.99 -34.13
C ASN A 660 -63.97 8.22 -35.41
N ALA A 661 -62.91 8.63 -36.10
CA ALA A 661 -62.47 8.07 -37.38
C ALA A 661 -61.73 6.74 -37.20
N THR A 662 -61.88 5.82 -38.16
CA THR A 662 -61.13 4.56 -38.20
C THR A 662 -60.02 4.67 -39.22
N TRP A 663 -58.79 4.41 -38.79
CA TRP A 663 -57.59 4.48 -39.61
C TRP A 663 -56.95 3.11 -39.70
N TYR A 664 -56.45 2.76 -40.88
CA TYR A 664 -55.73 1.51 -41.11
C TYR A 664 -54.26 1.80 -41.37
N TYR A 665 -53.40 1.07 -40.67
CA TYR A 665 -51.96 1.05 -40.90
C TYR A 665 -51.60 -0.21 -41.67
N GLY A 666 -50.67 -0.12 -42.62
CA GLY A 666 -50.25 -1.27 -43.40
C GLY A 666 -49.34 -0.92 -44.57
N THR A 667 -49.09 -1.90 -45.43
CA THR A 667 -48.22 -1.78 -46.60
C THR A 667 -49.04 -1.39 -47.84
N PHE A 668 -48.65 -0.28 -48.47
CA PHE A 668 -49.17 0.17 -49.75
C PHE A 668 -48.02 0.40 -50.74
N GLY A 669 -47.96 -0.38 -51.81
CA GLY A 669 -46.75 -0.47 -52.63
C GLY A 669 -45.57 -0.98 -51.79
N SER A 670 -44.45 -0.24 -51.77
CA SER A 670 -43.27 -0.55 -50.96
C SER A 670 -43.20 0.22 -49.62
N LYS A 671 -44.24 0.99 -49.27
CA LYS A 671 -44.23 1.89 -48.11
C LYS A 671 -45.25 1.47 -47.05
N MET A 672 -44.92 1.71 -45.78
CA MET A 672 -45.87 1.63 -44.67
C MET A 672 -46.60 2.96 -44.52
N VAL A 673 -47.93 2.92 -44.55
CA VAL A 673 -48.77 4.13 -44.52
C VAL A 673 -50.03 3.94 -43.68
N TRP A 674 -50.59 5.08 -43.28
CA TRP A 674 -51.89 5.24 -42.67
C TRP A 674 -52.88 5.75 -43.71
N ILE A 675 -54.04 5.11 -43.84
CA ILE A 675 -55.13 5.52 -44.72
C ILE A 675 -56.44 5.50 -43.91
N ASP A 676 -57.21 6.59 -44.00
CA ASP A 676 -58.54 6.67 -43.40
C ASP A 676 -59.48 5.66 -44.05
N LYS A 677 -60.29 4.97 -43.24
CA LYS A 677 -61.30 3.98 -43.69
C LYS A 677 -62.18 4.53 -44.80
N ASN A 678 -62.52 5.82 -44.78
CA ASN A 678 -63.40 6.43 -45.77
C ASN A 678 -62.84 6.33 -47.21
N TYR A 679 -61.52 6.24 -47.36
CA TYR A 679 -60.83 6.11 -48.65
C TYR A 679 -60.65 4.65 -49.11
N LEU A 680 -61.14 3.69 -48.32
CA LEU A 680 -61.00 2.26 -48.53
C LEU A 680 -62.37 1.59 -48.63
N LYS A 681 -62.49 0.52 -49.42
CA LYS A 681 -63.65 -0.38 -49.44
C LYS A 681 -63.23 -1.83 -49.34
#